data_AF-A0A183LGW1-F1
#
_entry.id   AF-A0A183LGW1-F1
#
_cell.length_a   1.000
_cell.length_b   1.000
_cell.length_c   1.000
_cell.angle_alpha   90.00
_cell.angle_beta   90.00
_cell.angle_gamma   90.00
#
_symmetry.space_group_name_H-M   'P 1'
#
loop_
_entity.id
_entity.type
_entity.pdbx_description
1 polymer ?
#
loop_
_entity_poly.entity_id
_entity_poly.type
_entity_poly.pdbx_seq_one_letter_code
_entity_poly.pdbx_strand_id
1 'polypeptide(L)'
;MSERGFYGPPRGRGSSAGRGAPRGPQRPSYSTPPPSAQGSRGRNGLPSGGYPSSNSSRFHAPPEQSAAYSSSENFPEAARQKKSHPIKEKMCDLSEDISKLSIDKVVRIPNRPDRGGTVGRKVTVTSNCWDLAFLPKTVHLYFLEASAVYRVGVDEGSKTEIRMPPKEKRALIQQVVDSFPESIIYDGGNSVYSESPLPGITTDPVEKEIEIKDPLGRDRLLLSYRVMEVQKVSTADINHFISSPKATSLNMPQTCKAFFTAGNLADVMYEKYGDNMARCSLQMANDLRRIRVETDKFYKSDNGHAYSRRFTVHGISSVPADKLMIEERKQSVAAYFDEHHHIKLKYPDLPCIKADVASEVIRCAAVRPQERFQELQTFSNSMLKSHPLIKQFGLTLQSRPVDVSARVLQPPSAAFDRSRVIPLKPGSWTSPGFYDPAGHGVELLWAILCVPPDRRSQGHVQKVIHELPRAAERVGIRLSSRPHLSQCPMGELNRKFDEFSRQGCAFLLLILYDEHAYPAIKRLSDLQIGIRTQCVRSRTLDKPNVFPNLLLKINGKLGGINWQIPDLIKNGDELIMVFGADVTHPAPTQQIRKSVAAVIGSVSPDLMRYGVVIRQQATTEKGNKAAREIIDDMRLIVKELLQLYLRNTNGRFPTRMIFYRDGVSEGQFENVLVEELAAIQRACSDVRPGEEPAITYIVVQKRHHIRFKPSDPRRNSGDYYYFTYLRLIQGTSKPAHYHVLYDDSNWTSDALQMFTYHLCYAYMRCTRSVSYPAPTYYSHLAAFRARDWLSGLDQPAVLLDSGRFRVHTSQVDGMFYL
;
A
#
# COMPACT_ATOMS: atom_id res chain seq x y z
N MET A 1 3.64 16.93 26.40
CA MET A 1 4.81 16.01 26.42
C MET A 1 4.48 14.80 25.53
N SER A 2 5.37 14.09 24.84
CA SER A 2 6.71 14.41 24.31
C SER A 2 7.18 13.25 23.40
N GLU A 3 7.37 13.46 22.10
CA GLU A 3 7.99 12.45 21.22
C GLU A 3 9.36 12.95 20.71
N ARG A 4 10.42 12.53 21.41
CA ARG A 4 11.81 12.77 20.98
C ARG A 4 12.26 11.64 20.04
N GLY A 5 12.43 11.95 18.76
CA GLY A 5 13.14 11.07 17.83
C GLY A 5 14.65 11.35 17.85
N PHE A 6 15.43 10.50 18.51
CA PHE A 6 16.89 10.63 18.53
C PHE A 6 17.56 9.97 17.32
N TYR A 7 18.42 10.73 16.65
CA TYR A 7 19.43 10.24 15.70
C TYR A 7 20.81 10.48 16.31
N GLY A 8 21.61 9.43 16.45
CA GLY A 8 23.00 9.52 16.88
C GLY A 8 23.55 8.15 17.31
N PRO A 9 24.74 7.73 16.83
CA PRO A 9 25.37 6.51 17.32
C PRO A 9 25.99 6.75 18.71
N PRO A 10 25.97 5.78 19.62
CA PRO A 10 26.63 5.92 20.92
C PRO A 10 28.15 5.95 20.74
N ARG A 11 28.78 7.09 21.04
CA ARG A 11 30.23 7.19 21.26
C ARG A 11 30.53 6.69 22.67
N GLY A 12 31.30 5.60 22.78
CA GLY A 12 31.81 5.14 24.07
C GLY A 12 32.88 6.08 24.63
N ARG A 13 32.61 6.66 25.81
CA ARG A 13 33.61 6.86 26.87
C ARG A 13 33.28 5.78 27.93
N GLY A 14 34.21 5.13 28.61
CA GLY A 14 35.65 5.38 28.71
C GLY A 14 36.04 5.32 30.18
N SER A 15 36.29 4.10 30.69
CA SER A 15 36.69 3.83 32.07
C SER A 15 37.93 2.94 32.09
N SER A 16 38.86 3.25 32.99
CA SER A 16 40.26 2.84 32.99
C SER A 16 40.56 1.45 33.57
N ALA A 17 41.51 0.71 32.97
CA ALA A 17 42.39 -0.22 33.69
C ALA A 17 43.70 -0.53 32.93
N GLY A 18 44.83 -0.03 33.44
CA GLY A 18 46.07 -0.80 33.65
C GLY A 18 46.94 -1.36 32.50
N ARG A 19 48.09 -0.67 32.27
CA ARG A 19 49.45 -1.21 32.00
C ARG A 19 49.77 -1.88 30.65
N GLY A 20 50.84 -1.40 29.99
CA GLY A 20 51.56 -2.13 28.92
C GLY A 20 52.23 -1.25 27.85
N ALA A 21 53.48 -0.84 28.06
CA ALA A 21 54.41 -0.35 27.03
C ALA A 21 55.43 -1.48 26.69
N PRO A 22 56.33 -1.41 25.67
CA PRO A 22 56.77 -0.23 24.89
C PRO A 22 57.07 -0.47 23.38
N ARG A 23 57.71 0.56 22.75
CA ARG A 23 58.51 0.59 21.48
C ARG A 23 57.80 0.91 20.15
N GLY A 24 58.28 1.98 19.49
CA GLY A 24 58.24 2.19 18.02
C GLY A 24 59.60 1.79 17.40
N PRO A 25 60.09 2.38 16.28
CA PRO A 25 59.58 3.56 15.54
C PRO A 25 59.54 3.40 13.99
N GLN A 26 59.08 4.44 13.27
CA GLN A 26 59.76 5.14 12.14
C GLN A 26 58.80 5.82 11.13
N ARG A 27 59.26 6.93 10.55
CA ARG A 27 58.75 7.69 9.39
C ARG A 27 59.90 7.89 8.40
N PRO A 28 59.61 8.25 7.14
CA PRO A 28 60.35 9.35 6.50
C PRO A 28 59.43 10.43 5.88
N SER A 29 60.04 11.41 5.20
CA SER A 29 59.49 12.77 4.97
C SER A 29 59.67 13.30 3.54
N TYR A 30 58.78 14.25 3.17
CA TYR A 30 58.87 15.35 2.18
C TYR A 30 59.91 15.36 1.03
N SER A 31 59.46 15.72 -0.19
CA SER A 31 59.96 16.90 -0.94
C SER A 31 59.21 17.20 -2.27
N THR A 32 59.06 18.50 -2.58
CA THR A 32 58.84 19.15 -3.91
C THR A 32 60.19 19.75 -4.38
N PRO A 33 60.45 20.28 -5.62
CA PRO A 33 59.67 21.25 -6.45
C PRO A 33 59.91 21.09 -8.00
N PRO A 34 60.16 22.14 -8.86
CA PRO A 34 59.34 23.28 -9.35
C PRO A 34 59.05 23.27 -10.90
N PRO A 35 58.39 24.29 -11.49
CA PRO A 35 58.04 24.35 -12.93
C PRO A 35 58.87 25.33 -13.80
N SER A 36 58.66 25.33 -15.12
CA SER A 36 59.19 26.32 -16.09
C SER A 36 58.17 26.68 -17.19
N ALA A 37 58.38 27.78 -17.94
CA ALA A 37 57.33 28.44 -18.73
C ALA A 37 57.82 29.13 -20.03
N GLN A 38 56.86 29.36 -20.96
CA GLN A 38 56.78 30.37 -22.04
C GLN A 38 57.73 30.36 -23.26
N GLY A 39 57.17 30.75 -24.42
CA GLY A 39 57.87 31.25 -25.63
C GLY A 39 57.54 30.52 -26.96
N SER A 40 57.58 31.17 -28.14
CA SER A 40 56.48 31.99 -28.70
C SER A 40 56.60 32.19 -30.24
N ARG A 41 55.47 32.42 -30.96
CA ARG A 41 55.30 32.98 -32.35
C ARG A 41 55.80 32.18 -33.60
N GLY A 42 55.03 32.18 -34.70
CA GLY A 42 55.57 31.74 -36.02
C GLY A 42 54.69 31.51 -37.29
N ARG A 43 53.72 32.38 -37.67
CA ARG A 43 53.17 32.66 -39.05
C ARG A 43 52.84 31.57 -40.13
N ASN A 44 51.64 31.77 -40.72
CA ASN A 44 51.24 31.72 -42.16
C ASN A 44 50.96 30.39 -42.92
N GLY A 45 49.77 30.32 -43.55
CA GLY A 45 49.40 29.35 -44.60
C GLY A 45 47.89 29.25 -44.90
N LEU A 46 47.39 29.98 -45.91
CA LEU A 46 46.07 29.79 -46.60
C LEU A 46 46.33 29.10 -47.97
N PRO A 47 45.35 28.70 -48.83
CA PRO A 47 43.89 28.96 -48.83
C PRO A 47 43.06 27.63 -48.95
N SER A 48 41.81 27.47 -49.44
CA SER A 48 40.69 28.31 -49.95
C SER A 48 39.36 27.50 -49.94
N GLY A 49 38.20 28.17 -49.95
CA GLY A 49 36.91 27.64 -50.44
C GLY A 49 35.87 27.31 -49.34
N GLY A 50 34.60 27.70 -49.44
CA GLY A 50 33.94 28.55 -50.44
C GLY A 50 32.42 28.44 -50.33
N TYR A 51 31.75 29.48 -49.80
CA TYR A 51 30.28 29.58 -49.80
C TYR A 51 29.76 30.05 -51.18
N PRO A 52 28.46 29.85 -51.44
CA PRO A 52 27.65 31.04 -51.72
C PRO A 52 26.36 31.12 -50.90
N SER A 53 25.90 32.36 -50.73
CA SER A 53 24.61 32.75 -50.18
C SER A 53 23.52 32.83 -51.27
N SER A 54 22.25 32.91 -50.86
CA SER A 54 21.17 33.40 -51.72
C SER A 54 20.22 34.30 -50.93
N ASN A 55 19.68 35.33 -51.58
CA ASN A 55 19.01 36.47 -50.94
C ASN A 55 17.54 36.57 -51.37
N SER A 56 16.67 36.91 -50.41
CA SER A 56 15.41 37.69 -50.55
C SER A 56 14.51 37.59 -51.81
N SER A 57 13.26 37.17 -51.59
CA SER A 57 12.04 37.94 -51.97
C SER A 57 10.81 37.37 -51.23
N ARG A 58 10.06 38.09 -50.38
CA ARG A 58 9.17 39.27 -50.52
C ARG A 58 7.70 38.92 -50.86
N PHE A 59 6.81 39.33 -49.94
CA PHE A 59 5.40 39.74 -50.09
C PHE A 59 4.19 38.83 -49.70
N HIS A 60 3.29 39.50 -48.95
CA HIS A 60 1.83 39.34 -48.77
C HIS A 60 1.19 38.17 -47.98
N ALA A 61 0.77 38.49 -46.76
CA ALA A 61 -0.59 38.22 -46.23
C ALA A 61 -1.53 39.39 -46.64
N PRO A 62 -2.86 39.45 -46.32
CA PRO A 62 -3.76 38.57 -45.52
C PRO A 62 -5.03 38.20 -46.37
N PRO A 63 -6.31 38.01 -45.90
CA PRO A 63 -6.90 38.02 -44.56
C PRO A 63 -7.94 36.91 -44.20
N GLU A 64 -8.46 37.02 -42.98
CA GLU A 64 -9.70 36.39 -42.51
C GLU A 64 -10.93 36.84 -43.32
N GLN A 65 -11.96 35.99 -43.41
CA GLN A 65 -13.35 36.48 -43.37
C GLN A 65 -14.36 35.40 -42.98
N SER A 66 -15.42 35.85 -42.31
CA SER A 66 -16.60 35.09 -41.92
C SER A 66 -17.65 35.04 -43.03
N ALA A 67 -18.46 33.98 -43.05
CA ALA A 67 -19.82 34.04 -43.58
C ALA A 67 -20.69 32.96 -42.93
N ALA A 68 -21.82 33.37 -42.37
CA ALA A 68 -22.94 32.48 -42.10
C ALA A 68 -23.84 32.43 -43.34
N TYR A 69 -24.54 31.33 -43.55
CA TYR A 69 -25.77 31.35 -44.35
C TYR A 69 -26.84 30.45 -43.73
N SER A 70 -28.02 31.02 -43.59
CA SER A 70 -29.26 30.34 -43.24
C SER A 70 -30.03 29.98 -44.52
N SER A 71 -30.87 28.96 -44.42
CA SER A 71 -32.10 28.89 -45.22
C SER A 71 -33.13 28.06 -44.48
N SER A 72 -34.38 28.52 -44.51
CA SER A 72 -35.53 28.00 -43.79
C SER A 72 -36.64 27.65 -44.76
N GLU A 73 -37.31 26.51 -44.60
CA GLU A 73 -38.61 26.24 -45.21
C GLU A 73 -39.60 25.71 -44.17
N ASN A 74 -40.89 25.95 -44.41
CA ASN A 74 -41.95 25.99 -43.40
C ASN A 74 -42.87 24.75 -43.42
N PHE A 75 -43.35 24.39 -42.22
CA PHE A 75 -44.72 23.96 -41.85
C PHE A 75 -45.62 23.19 -42.87
N PRO A 76 -46.34 22.13 -42.41
CA PRO A 76 -47.59 22.41 -41.67
C PRO A 76 -47.84 21.58 -40.40
N GLU A 77 -48.72 22.14 -39.58
CA GLU A 77 -49.19 21.66 -38.27
C GLU A 77 -50.41 20.72 -38.42
N ALA A 78 -50.42 19.56 -37.74
CA ALA A 78 -51.63 18.74 -37.62
C ALA A 78 -51.67 17.86 -36.35
N ALA A 79 -52.75 18.05 -35.59
CA ALA A 79 -53.41 17.09 -34.69
C ALA A 79 -52.64 16.44 -33.51
N ARG A 80 -53.05 16.86 -32.31
CA ARG A 80 -52.93 16.13 -31.02
C ARG A 80 -53.24 14.63 -31.13
N GLN A 81 -52.44 13.79 -30.47
CA GLN A 81 -52.99 12.67 -29.66
C GLN A 81 -52.01 12.21 -28.57
N LYS A 82 -52.52 12.02 -27.35
CA LYS A 82 -51.77 11.42 -26.22
C LYS A 82 -51.60 9.92 -26.47
N LYS A 83 -50.39 9.39 -26.30
CA LYS A 83 -50.16 8.00 -25.85
C LYS A 83 -48.77 7.84 -25.24
N SER A 84 -48.74 7.36 -24.00
CA SER A 84 -47.53 6.97 -23.27
C SER A 84 -47.08 5.58 -23.70
N HIS A 85 -45.78 5.36 -23.94
CA HIS A 85 -45.02 4.16 -23.55
C HIS A 85 -43.52 4.29 -23.94
N PRO A 86 -42.61 3.44 -23.39
CA PRO A 86 -41.23 3.86 -23.14
C PRO A 86 -40.28 3.69 -24.32
N ILE A 87 -39.30 4.59 -24.40
CA ILE A 87 -38.14 4.44 -25.30
C ILE A 87 -37.26 3.32 -24.73
N LYS A 88 -37.16 2.20 -25.45
CA LYS A 88 -36.08 1.23 -25.26
C LYS A 88 -34.79 1.86 -25.81
N GLU A 89 -33.88 2.25 -24.93
CA GLU A 89 -32.49 2.44 -25.33
C GLU A 89 -31.94 1.11 -25.85
N LYS A 90 -31.27 1.12 -27.01
CA LYS A 90 -30.53 -0.05 -27.48
C LYS A 90 -29.36 -0.27 -26.54
N MET A 91 -29.44 -1.28 -25.68
CA MET A 91 -28.25 -1.89 -25.10
C MET A 91 -27.36 -2.34 -26.26
N CYS A 92 -26.14 -1.79 -26.34
CA CYS A 92 -25.12 -2.34 -27.23
C CYS A 92 -24.73 -3.71 -26.67
N ASP A 93 -24.93 -4.75 -27.46
CA ASP A 93 -24.78 -6.12 -26.97
C ASP A 93 -23.29 -6.47 -26.87
N LEU A 94 -22.75 -6.32 -25.66
CA LEU A 94 -21.34 -6.57 -25.31
C LEU A 94 -20.91 -8.04 -25.55
N SER A 95 -21.85 -8.94 -25.86
CA SER A 95 -21.59 -10.36 -26.10
C SER A 95 -20.95 -10.64 -27.47
N GLU A 96 -21.37 -9.97 -28.54
CA GLU A 96 -20.92 -10.32 -29.90
C GLU A 96 -19.45 -9.95 -30.15
N ASP A 97 -18.97 -8.82 -29.63
CA ASP A 97 -17.57 -8.38 -29.85
C ASP A 97 -16.56 -9.11 -28.94
N ILE A 98 -17.00 -9.85 -27.92
CA ILE A 98 -16.13 -10.76 -27.17
C ILE A 98 -15.77 -11.98 -28.01
N SER A 99 -16.70 -12.48 -28.85
CA SER A 99 -16.46 -13.66 -29.69
C SER A 99 -15.47 -13.45 -30.85
N LYS A 100 -15.18 -12.19 -31.21
CA LYS A 100 -14.21 -11.82 -32.26
C LYS A 100 -12.80 -11.55 -31.72
N LEU A 101 -12.63 -11.52 -30.40
CA LEU A 101 -11.33 -11.43 -29.76
C LEU A 101 -10.82 -12.86 -29.52
N SER A 102 -9.53 -13.10 -29.77
CA SER A 102 -8.89 -14.41 -29.61
C SER A 102 -8.63 -14.79 -28.14
N ILE A 103 -9.69 -14.72 -27.31
CA ILE A 103 -9.72 -15.07 -25.88
C ILE A 103 -10.10 -16.56 -25.69
N ASP A 104 -10.26 -17.33 -26.78
CA ASP A 104 -10.37 -18.81 -26.76
C ASP A 104 -9.17 -19.50 -26.11
N LYS A 105 -8.03 -18.79 -25.94
CA LYS A 105 -7.02 -19.18 -24.97
C LYS A 105 -7.43 -18.67 -23.59
N VAL A 106 -8.02 -19.57 -22.78
CA VAL A 106 -8.15 -19.41 -21.32
C VAL A 106 -6.84 -18.82 -20.77
N VAL A 107 -6.89 -17.61 -20.21
CA VAL A 107 -5.71 -16.90 -19.71
C VAL A 107 -5.21 -17.59 -18.44
N ARG A 108 -4.35 -18.59 -18.61
CA ARG A 108 -3.77 -19.36 -17.50
C ARG A 108 -2.58 -18.62 -16.93
N ILE A 109 -2.58 -18.47 -15.60
CA ILE A 109 -1.42 -18.00 -14.84
C ILE A 109 -0.20 -18.86 -15.20
N PRO A 110 0.94 -18.27 -15.59
CA PRO A 110 2.07 -19.02 -16.11
C PRO A 110 2.70 -19.91 -15.05
N ASN A 111 3.16 -21.09 -15.47
CA ASN A 111 4.03 -21.91 -14.65
C ASN A 111 5.36 -21.19 -14.39
N ARG A 112 5.99 -21.48 -13.25
CA ARG A 112 7.32 -20.95 -12.94
C ARG A 112 8.31 -21.37 -14.05
N PRO A 113 9.08 -20.43 -14.66
CA PRO A 113 9.92 -20.72 -15.83
C PRO A 113 11.17 -21.56 -15.50
N ASP A 114 11.63 -21.54 -14.24
CA ASP A 114 12.82 -22.25 -13.79
C ASP A 114 12.72 -22.67 -12.30
N ARG A 115 13.80 -23.16 -11.69
CA ARG A 115 13.83 -23.61 -10.28
C ARG A 115 13.97 -22.48 -9.23
N GLY A 116 13.61 -21.24 -9.56
CA GLY A 116 13.66 -20.10 -8.64
C GLY A 116 14.98 -19.33 -8.69
N GLY A 117 15.52 -19.14 -9.90
CA GLY A 117 16.75 -18.39 -10.17
C GLY A 117 18.03 -19.08 -9.66
N THR A 118 19.16 -18.43 -9.93
CA THR A 118 20.53 -18.85 -9.64
C THR A 118 21.39 -17.74 -9.02
N VAL A 119 21.09 -16.47 -9.32
CA VAL A 119 21.91 -15.29 -9.01
C VAL A 119 21.87 -14.92 -7.53
N GLY A 120 23.02 -14.48 -7.00
CA GLY A 120 23.18 -14.03 -5.62
C GLY A 120 23.74 -15.09 -4.68
N ARG A 121 24.21 -14.66 -3.51
CA ARG A 121 24.84 -15.53 -2.51
C ARG A 121 23.79 -16.41 -1.83
N LYS A 122 23.91 -17.74 -1.94
CA LYS A 122 23.09 -18.72 -1.21
C LYS A 122 23.27 -18.59 0.30
N VAL A 123 22.17 -18.72 1.05
CA VAL A 123 22.06 -18.54 2.49
C VAL A 123 20.78 -19.24 2.98
N THR A 124 20.70 -19.56 4.28
CA THR A 124 19.51 -20.19 4.89
C THR A 124 18.75 -19.17 5.74
N VAL A 125 17.42 -19.20 5.65
CA VAL A 125 16.50 -18.43 6.51
C VAL A 125 15.41 -19.33 7.06
N THR A 126 15.04 -19.13 8.32
CA THR A 126 13.86 -19.78 8.88
C THR A 126 12.63 -18.94 8.55
N SER A 127 11.63 -19.54 7.93
CA SER A 127 10.31 -18.93 7.67
C SER A 127 9.39 -19.11 8.88
N ASN A 128 8.38 -18.27 9.09
CA ASN A 128 7.35 -18.51 10.11
C ASN A 128 6.25 -19.47 9.62
N CYS A 129 6.65 -20.53 8.93
CA CYS A 129 5.79 -21.63 8.49
C CYS A 129 6.24 -22.91 9.21
N TRP A 130 5.32 -23.84 9.40
CA TRP A 130 5.57 -25.14 10.03
C TRP A 130 4.97 -26.21 9.13
N ASP A 131 5.69 -27.31 8.92
CA ASP A 131 5.13 -28.44 8.18
C ASP A 131 4.06 -29.13 9.02
N LEU A 132 2.92 -29.38 8.38
CA LEU A 132 1.75 -30.04 8.95
C LEU A 132 1.54 -31.36 8.22
N ALA A 133 1.45 -32.45 8.98
CA ALA A 133 1.09 -33.77 8.50
C ALA A 133 -0.31 -34.14 8.98
N PHE A 134 -1.08 -34.77 8.09
CA PHE A 134 -2.43 -35.26 8.35
C PHE A 134 -2.43 -36.79 8.34
N LEU A 135 -3.09 -37.43 9.31
CA LEU A 135 -3.52 -38.81 9.13
C LEU A 135 -4.58 -38.87 8.01
N PRO A 136 -4.54 -39.86 7.11
CA PRO A 136 -5.60 -40.11 6.14
C PRO A 136 -6.94 -40.35 6.86
N LYS A 137 -7.90 -39.47 6.61
CA LYS A 137 -9.27 -39.50 7.13
C LYS A 137 -10.23 -38.98 6.08
N THR A 138 -11.45 -39.49 6.11
CA THR A 138 -12.57 -38.90 5.37
C THR A 138 -13.19 -37.82 6.24
N VAL A 139 -13.44 -36.65 5.66
CA VAL A 139 -14.17 -35.55 6.28
C VAL A 139 -15.46 -35.36 5.52
N HIS A 140 -16.57 -35.38 6.24
CA HIS A 140 -17.91 -35.19 5.70
C HIS A 140 -18.26 -33.70 5.77
N LEU A 141 -18.58 -33.08 4.63
CA LEU A 141 -19.05 -31.70 4.52
C LEU A 141 -20.57 -31.67 4.39
N TYR A 142 -21.23 -30.90 5.25
CA TYR A 142 -22.67 -30.66 5.22
C TYR A 142 -22.96 -29.18 4.99
N PHE A 143 -24.05 -28.91 4.28
CA PHE A 143 -24.62 -27.57 4.13
C PHE A 143 -25.86 -27.44 5.01
N LEU A 144 -25.93 -26.34 5.78
CA LEU A 144 -27.05 -25.97 6.64
C LEU A 144 -27.66 -24.65 6.16
N GLU A 145 -28.99 -24.59 6.11
CA GLU A 145 -29.75 -23.40 5.76
C GLU A 145 -30.95 -23.19 6.71
N ALA A 146 -30.96 -22.07 7.43
CA ALA A 146 -32.08 -21.65 8.26
C ALA A 146 -33.26 -21.20 7.39
N SER A 147 -34.30 -22.02 7.34
CA SER A 147 -35.45 -21.87 6.43
C SER A 147 -36.48 -20.90 7.00
N ALA A 148 -37.03 -21.20 8.18
CA ALA A 148 -38.06 -20.41 8.84
C ALA A 148 -37.92 -20.41 10.37
N VAL A 149 -38.47 -19.40 11.05
CA VAL A 149 -38.51 -19.33 12.52
C VAL A 149 -39.97 -19.17 12.91
N TYR A 150 -40.46 -19.97 13.85
CA TYR A 150 -41.85 -19.96 14.30
C TYR A 150 -41.93 -19.62 15.78
N ARG A 151 -42.89 -18.77 16.16
CA ARG A 151 -43.38 -18.68 17.54
C ARG A 151 -44.37 -19.83 17.77
N VAL A 152 -44.19 -20.58 18.85
CA VAL A 152 -45.14 -21.61 19.30
C VAL A 152 -46.16 -20.97 20.25
N GLY A 153 -47.44 -21.15 19.97
CA GLY A 153 -48.53 -20.72 20.85
C GLY A 153 -48.64 -21.54 22.13
N VAL A 154 -49.49 -21.10 23.05
CA VAL A 154 -49.77 -21.84 24.32
C VAL A 154 -50.52 -23.14 24.04
N ASP A 155 -51.35 -23.18 23.00
CA ASP A 155 -51.98 -24.39 22.49
C ASP A 155 -51.00 -25.16 21.58
N GLU A 156 -50.73 -26.42 21.92
CA GLU A 156 -49.76 -27.29 21.23
C GLU A 156 -50.18 -27.59 19.78
N GLY A 157 -49.83 -26.70 18.86
CA GLY A 157 -50.09 -26.83 17.42
C GLY A 157 -50.07 -25.51 16.65
N SER A 158 -50.33 -24.38 17.31
CA SER A 158 -50.33 -23.07 16.64
C SER A 158 -48.90 -22.55 16.44
N LYS A 159 -48.40 -22.60 15.20
CA LYS A 159 -47.09 -22.05 14.78
C LYS A 159 -47.30 -20.79 13.94
N THR A 160 -46.76 -19.65 14.39
CA THR A 160 -46.77 -18.39 13.61
C THR A 160 -45.36 -18.08 13.12
N GLU A 161 -45.14 -17.97 11.79
CA GLU A 161 -43.81 -17.62 11.25
C GLU A 161 -43.42 -16.18 11.63
N ILE A 162 -42.22 -16.02 12.18
CA ILE A 162 -41.59 -14.74 12.47
C ILE A 162 -40.80 -14.32 11.22
N ARG A 163 -41.25 -13.24 10.59
CA ARG A 163 -40.56 -12.66 9.42
C ARG A 163 -39.22 -12.04 9.81
N MET A 164 -38.13 -12.79 9.65
CA MET A 164 -36.76 -12.38 9.95
C MET A 164 -35.92 -12.16 8.68
N PRO A 165 -35.01 -11.14 8.66
CA PRO A 165 -34.00 -11.01 7.62
C PRO A 165 -33.07 -12.24 7.53
N PRO A 166 -32.59 -12.63 6.33
CA PRO A 166 -31.75 -13.84 6.16
C PRO A 166 -30.48 -13.85 7.02
N LYS A 167 -29.89 -12.68 7.29
CA LYS A 167 -28.71 -12.55 8.15
C LYS A 167 -29.01 -12.94 9.62
N GLU A 168 -30.20 -12.62 10.10
CA GLU A 168 -30.62 -12.93 11.47
C GLU A 168 -31.02 -14.41 11.57
N LYS A 169 -31.71 -14.97 10.56
CA LYS A 169 -31.93 -16.42 10.46
C LYS A 169 -30.61 -17.20 10.52
N ARG A 170 -29.60 -16.79 9.73
CA ARG A 170 -28.27 -17.42 9.71
C ARG A 170 -27.54 -17.34 11.06
N ALA A 171 -27.75 -16.29 11.85
CA ALA A 171 -27.16 -16.20 13.19
C ALA A 171 -27.67 -17.30 14.15
N LEU A 172 -28.88 -17.83 13.90
CA LEU A 172 -29.47 -18.91 14.69
C LEU A 172 -28.91 -20.30 14.35
N ILE A 173 -28.20 -20.46 13.22
CA ILE A 173 -27.57 -21.74 12.83
C ILE A 173 -26.58 -22.22 13.90
N GLN A 174 -25.96 -21.30 14.66
CA GLN A 174 -25.11 -21.68 15.80
C GLN A 174 -25.86 -22.57 16.81
N GLN A 175 -27.13 -22.30 17.10
CA GLN A 175 -27.92 -23.13 18.02
C GLN A 175 -28.23 -24.53 17.46
N VAL A 176 -28.25 -24.69 16.13
CA VAL A 176 -28.32 -26.00 15.46
C VAL A 176 -26.99 -26.74 15.61
N VAL A 177 -25.87 -26.04 15.37
CA VAL A 177 -24.51 -26.55 15.51
C VAL A 177 -24.24 -27.02 16.94
N ASP A 178 -24.68 -26.24 17.94
CA ASP A 178 -24.57 -26.58 19.37
C ASP A 178 -25.38 -27.83 19.78
N SER A 179 -26.31 -28.31 18.93
CA SER A 179 -27.09 -29.54 19.14
C SER A 179 -26.46 -30.80 18.51
N PHE A 180 -25.45 -30.63 17.66
CA PHE A 180 -24.73 -31.73 17.02
C PHE A 180 -23.61 -32.25 17.96
N PRO A 181 -23.05 -33.46 17.70
CA PRO A 181 -21.99 -34.01 18.54
C PRO A 181 -20.76 -33.10 18.61
N GLU A 182 -20.05 -33.04 19.74
CA GLU A 182 -18.87 -32.18 19.97
C GLU A 182 -17.72 -32.36 18.94
N SER A 183 -17.74 -33.43 18.14
CA SER A 183 -16.75 -33.79 17.14
C SER A 183 -16.93 -33.10 15.78
N ILE A 184 -17.71 -32.02 15.70
CA ILE A 184 -17.92 -31.23 14.48
C ILE A 184 -17.07 -29.95 14.45
N ILE A 185 -16.85 -29.43 13.24
CA ILE A 185 -16.29 -28.09 13.00
C ILE A 185 -17.33 -27.28 12.22
N TYR A 186 -17.53 -26.01 12.57
CA TYR A 186 -18.43 -25.09 11.88
C TYR A 186 -17.66 -23.87 11.36
N ASP A 187 -17.94 -23.45 10.14
CA ASP A 187 -17.26 -22.31 9.49
C ASP A 187 -17.77 -20.92 9.91
N GLY A 188 -18.76 -20.86 10.82
CA GLY A 188 -19.47 -19.62 11.15
C GLY A 188 -20.43 -19.15 10.04
N GLY A 189 -20.78 -20.05 9.12
CA GLY A 189 -21.59 -19.74 7.95
C GLY A 189 -22.70 -20.74 7.68
N ASN A 190 -22.49 -21.59 6.68
CA ASN A 190 -23.47 -22.60 6.26
C ASN A 190 -22.81 -23.99 6.21
N SER A 191 -21.51 -24.13 6.55
CA SER A 191 -20.74 -25.35 6.33
C SER A 191 -20.37 -26.00 7.65
N VAL A 192 -20.81 -27.24 7.86
CA VAL A 192 -20.41 -28.08 8.99
C VAL A 192 -19.57 -29.24 8.47
N TYR A 193 -18.53 -29.59 9.23
CA TYR A 193 -17.60 -30.67 8.90
C TYR A 193 -17.58 -31.68 10.04
N SER A 194 -17.55 -32.97 9.73
CA SER A 194 -17.40 -34.03 10.75
C SER A 194 -16.47 -35.14 10.29
N GLU A 195 -15.88 -35.85 11.26
CA GLU A 195 -15.11 -37.08 10.99
C GLU A 195 -16.03 -38.29 10.71
N SER A 196 -17.18 -38.35 11.38
CA SER A 196 -18.16 -39.44 11.25
C SER A 196 -19.46 -38.94 10.63
N PRO A 197 -20.21 -39.78 9.86
CA PRO A 197 -21.52 -39.41 9.33
C PRO A 197 -22.50 -38.87 10.38
N LEU A 198 -23.22 -37.79 10.07
CA LEU A 198 -24.26 -37.26 10.95
C LEU A 198 -25.52 -38.16 10.89
N PRO A 199 -26.12 -38.55 12.03
CA PRO A 199 -27.26 -39.46 12.06
C PRO A 199 -28.47 -38.96 11.24
N GLY A 200 -28.89 -39.80 10.28
CA GLY A 200 -30.06 -39.53 9.44
C GLY A 200 -29.90 -38.35 8.48
N ILE A 201 -28.66 -37.98 8.10
CA ILE A 201 -28.37 -37.01 7.04
C ILE A 201 -27.76 -37.75 5.85
N THR A 202 -28.27 -37.50 4.65
CA THR A 202 -27.76 -38.02 3.38
C THR A 202 -27.45 -36.86 2.43
N THR A 203 -27.14 -37.15 1.17
CA THR A 203 -27.04 -36.16 0.09
C THR A 203 -28.36 -35.49 -0.27
N ASP A 204 -29.49 -36.05 0.16
CA ASP A 204 -30.81 -35.46 -0.06
C ASP A 204 -31.11 -34.42 1.03
N PRO A 205 -31.69 -33.26 0.69
CA PRO A 205 -31.97 -32.23 1.69
C PRO A 205 -33.08 -32.66 2.66
N VAL A 206 -32.72 -32.77 3.95
CA VAL A 206 -33.66 -33.07 5.03
C VAL A 206 -34.01 -31.76 5.75
N GLU A 207 -35.31 -31.48 5.89
CA GLU A 207 -35.79 -30.43 6.78
C GLU A 207 -35.99 -30.98 8.19
N LYS A 208 -35.51 -30.22 9.19
CA LYS A 208 -35.60 -30.53 10.61
C LYS A 208 -36.01 -29.27 11.37
N GLU A 209 -36.64 -29.46 12.52
CA GLU A 209 -36.95 -28.39 13.46
C GLU A 209 -36.15 -28.58 14.76
N ILE A 210 -35.77 -27.47 15.39
CA ILE A 210 -35.18 -27.46 16.73
C ILE A 210 -35.72 -26.29 17.55
N GLU A 211 -35.94 -26.50 18.84
CA GLU A 211 -36.31 -25.45 19.79
C GLU A 211 -35.08 -24.58 20.10
N ILE A 212 -35.20 -23.27 19.86
CA ILE A 212 -34.10 -22.30 20.03
C ILE A 212 -34.41 -21.32 21.16
N LYS A 213 -33.36 -20.85 21.82
CA LYS A 213 -33.46 -19.84 22.87
C LYS A 213 -33.76 -18.48 22.24
N ASP A 214 -34.86 -17.88 22.66
CA ASP A 214 -35.18 -16.47 22.39
C ASP A 214 -34.14 -15.56 23.09
N PRO A 215 -33.42 -14.67 22.36
CA PRO A 215 -32.52 -13.68 22.95
C PRO A 215 -33.18 -12.75 23.99
N LEU A 216 -34.50 -12.62 23.97
CA LEU A 216 -35.27 -11.83 24.94
C LEU A 216 -35.91 -12.66 26.07
N GLY A 217 -35.90 -14.00 25.96
CA GLY A 217 -36.49 -14.93 26.93
C GLY A 217 -38.01 -14.81 27.09
N ARG A 218 -38.73 -14.34 26.07
CA ARG A 218 -40.18 -14.06 26.10
C ARG A 218 -41.01 -15.12 25.38
N ASP A 219 -40.49 -15.64 24.27
CA ASP A 219 -41.20 -16.54 23.38
C ASP A 219 -40.57 -17.94 23.34
N ARG A 220 -41.42 -18.95 23.12
CA ARG A 220 -40.98 -20.32 22.77
C ARG A 220 -40.83 -20.40 21.25
N LEU A 221 -39.60 -20.61 20.77
CA LEU A 221 -39.25 -20.47 19.35
C LEU A 221 -38.76 -21.79 18.74
N LEU A 222 -39.27 -22.12 17.55
CA LEU A 222 -38.79 -23.23 16.71
C LEU A 222 -38.05 -22.69 15.47
N LEU A 223 -36.84 -23.18 15.23
CA LEU A 223 -36.10 -22.96 14.00
C LEU A 223 -36.27 -24.16 13.08
N SER A 224 -36.87 -23.96 11.91
CA SER A 224 -36.82 -24.90 10.80
C SER A 224 -35.56 -24.66 9.99
N TYR A 225 -34.78 -25.71 9.76
CA TYR A 225 -33.55 -25.69 8.99
C TYR A 225 -33.46 -26.89 8.05
N ARG A 226 -32.79 -26.68 6.92
CA ARG A 226 -32.46 -27.71 5.95
C ARG A 226 -31.01 -28.12 6.12
N VAL A 227 -30.74 -29.42 6.01
CA VAL A 227 -29.39 -29.99 6.13
C VAL A 227 -29.18 -31.13 5.12
N MET A 228 -28.01 -31.15 4.47
CA MET A 228 -27.61 -32.18 3.50
C MET A 228 -26.10 -32.41 3.54
N GLU A 229 -25.66 -33.64 3.26
CA GLU A 229 -24.26 -33.96 2.94
C GLU A 229 -23.95 -33.47 1.52
N VAL A 230 -22.95 -32.60 1.37
CA VAL A 230 -22.53 -32.05 0.06
C VAL A 230 -21.40 -32.86 -0.55
N GLN A 231 -20.40 -33.22 0.25
CA GLN A 231 -19.17 -33.84 -0.23
C GLN A 231 -18.45 -34.63 0.86
N LYS A 232 -17.75 -35.68 0.44
CA LYS A 232 -16.73 -36.38 1.24
C LYS A 232 -15.36 -35.96 0.73
N VAL A 233 -14.49 -35.49 1.61
CA VAL A 233 -13.14 -35.01 1.29
C VAL A 233 -12.12 -35.90 1.99
N SER A 234 -11.13 -36.41 1.25
CA SER A 234 -10.04 -37.18 1.86
C SER A 234 -8.90 -36.24 2.26
N THR A 235 -8.42 -36.31 3.51
CA THR A 235 -7.19 -35.61 3.91
C THR A 235 -5.95 -36.16 3.19
N ALA A 236 -6.04 -37.36 2.60
CA ALA A 236 -4.96 -37.91 1.76
C ALA A 236 -4.75 -37.10 0.48
N ASP A 237 -5.78 -36.44 -0.05
CA ASP A 237 -5.68 -35.59 -1.24
C ASP A 237 -4.83 -34.35 -0.95
N ILE A 238 -4.90 -33.83 0.28
CA ILE A 238 -4.04 -32.75 0.77
C ILE A 238 -2.57 -33.22 0.86
N ASN A 239 -2.32 -34.45 1.36
CA ASN A 239 -0.97 -35.02 1.39
C ASN A 239 -0.42 -35.27 -0.03
N HIS A 240 -1.25 -35.73 -0.97
CA HIS A 240 -0.87 -35.88 -2.38
C HIS A 240 -0.57 -34.52 -3.04
N PHE A 241 -1.37 -33.49 -2.73
CA PHE A 241 -1.13 -32.14 -3.17
C PHE A 241 0.19 -31.57 -2.61
N ILE A 242 0.43 -31.64 -1.30
CA ILE A 242 1.65 -31.13 -0.64
C ILE A 242 2.91 -31.83 -1.16
N SER A 243 2.82 -33.13 -1.46
CA SER A 243 3.95 -33.91 -2.00
C SER A 243 4.19 -33.69 -3.50
N SER A 244 3.27 -33.05 -4.23
CA SER A 244 3.42 -32.77 -5.65
C SER A 244 4.43 -31.64 -5.91
N PRO A 245 5.55 -31.88 -6.64
CA PRO A 245 6.53 -30.83 -6.95
C PRO A 245 6.00 -29.71 -7.86
N LYS A 246 4.81 -29.90 -8.44
CA LYS A 246 4.10 -28.94 -9.29
C LYS A 246 2.95 -28.21 -8.56
N ALA A 247 2.74 -28.47 -7.27
CA ALA A 247 1.72 -27.79 -6.48
C ALA A 247 1.97 -26.28 -6.41
N THR A 248 1.05 -25.49 -6.95
CA THR A 248 1.04 -24.02 -6.86
C THR A 248 0.19 -23.58 -5.66
N SER A 249 0.65 -22.58 -4.90
CA SER A 249 -0.05 -22.10 -3.68
C SER A 249 -1.50 -21.65 -3.91
N LEU A 250 -1.86 -21.30 -5.14
CA LEU A 250 -3.23 -21.02 -5.59
C LEU A 250 -4.23 -22.16 -5.31
N ASN A 251 -3.75 -23.41 -5.24
CA ASN A 251 -4.57 -24.60 -5.04
C ASN A 251 -4.55 -25.09 -3.58
N MET A 252 -4.00 -24.31 -2.64
CA MET A 252 -3.80 -24.73 -1.25
C MET A 252 -4.73 -23.96 -0.30
N PRO A 253 -5.48 -24.64 0.59
CA PRO A 253 -6.12 -23.95 1.71
C PRO A 253 -5.03 -23.27 2.56
N GLN A 254 -5.31 -22.05 3.01
CA GLN A 254 -4.29 -21.19 3.61
C GLN A 254 -3.61 -21.84 4.82
N THR A 255 -2.31 -21.58 4.96
CA THR A 255 -1.50 -22.02 6.10
C THR A 255 -2.20 -21.83 7.44
N CYS A 256 -2.20 -22.88 8.27
CA CYS A 256 -2.77 -22.85 9.61
C CYS A 256 -2.09 -21.74 10.44
N LYS A 257 -2.91 -20.94 11.13
CA LYS A 257 -2.46 -19.71 11.81
C LYS A 257 -2.94 -19.67 13.25
N ALA A 258 -2.04 -19.24 14.11
CA ALA A 258 -2.29 -18.83 15.47
C ALA A 258 -3.22 -17.61 15.55
N PHE A 259 -4.31 -17.72 16.30
CA PHE A 259 -5.18 -16.60 16.68
C PHE A 259 -5.56 -16.70 18.16
N PHE A 260 -5.91 -15.56 18.76
CA PHE A 260 -6.63 -15.52 20.04
C PHE A 260 -8.12 -15.74 19.78
N THR A 261 -8.80 -16.39 20.73
CA THR A 261 -10.28 -16.49 20.74
C THR A 261 -10.90 -15.09 20.78
N ALA A 262 -11.96 -14.89 20.02
CA ALA A 262 -12.71 -13.64 20.01
C ALA A 262 -13.79 -13.69 21.09
N GLY A 263 -13.75 -12.74 22.03
CA GLY A 263 -14.68 -12.67 23.15
C GLY A 263 -14.40 -11.46 24.04
N ASN A 264 -15.13 -11.35 25.15
CA ASN A 264 -14.81 -10.37 26.18
C ASN A 264 -13.43 -10.70 26.78
N LEU A 265 -12.57 -9.69 26.90
CA LEU A 265 -11.18 -9.89 27.33
C LEU A 265 -11.07 -10.47 28.75
N ALA A 266 -11.99 -10.12 29.66
CA ALA A 266 -11.98 -10.66 31.01
C ALA A 266 -12.36 -12.15 30.99
N ASP A 267 -13.44 -12.52 30.30
CA ASP A 267 -13.90 -13.91 30.24
C ASP A 267 -12.84 -14.81 29.55
N VAL A 268 -12.25 -14.37 28.42
CA VAL A 268 -11.16 -15.10 27.70
C VAL A 268 -9.89 -15.27 28.56
N MET A 269 -9.58 -14.31 29.43
CA MET A 269 -8.44 -14.41 30.35
C MET A 269 -8.79 -15.25 31.59
N TYR A 270 -10.06 -15.28 32.01
CA TYR A 270 -10.53 -16.14 33.10
C TYR A 270 -10.48 -17.62 32.69
N GLU A 271 -10.85 -17.99 31.46
CA GLU A 271 -10.63 -19.34 30.90
C GLU A 271 -9.18 -19.81 31.03
N LYS A 272 -8.21 -18.89 30.96
CA LYS A 272 -6.78 -19.19 30.98
C LYS A 272 -6.15 -19.21 32.37
N TYR A 273 -6.57 -18.34 33.28
CA TYR A 273 -5.95 -18.19 34.61
C TYR A 273 -6.84 -18.60 35.79
N GLY A 274 -8.14 -18.79 35.57
CA GLY A 274 -9.14 -18.96 36.62
C GLY A 274 -9.07 -17.87 37.68
N ASP A 275 -9.34 -18.23 38.94
CA ASP A 275 -9.33 -17.30 40.09
C ASP A 275 -7.95 -16.66 40.38
N ASN A 276 -6.86 -17.16 39.77
CA ASN A 276 -5.53 -16.57 39.91
C ASN A 276 -5.32 -15.29 39.07
N MET A 277 -6.30 -14.91 38.26
CA MET A 277 -6.26 -13.73 37.37
C MET A 277 -5.79 -12.44 38.07
N ALA A 278 -6.27 -12.16 39.28
CA ALA A 278 -5.88 -10.98 40.05
C ALA A 278 -4.43 -11.05 40.59
N ARG A 279 -3.86 -12.26 40.74
CA ARG A 279 -2.51 -12.51 41.28
C ARG A 279 -1.44 -12.65 40.19
N CYS A 280 -1.80 -13.15 39.01
CA CYS A 280 -0.88 -13.41 37.89
C CYS A 280 -0.59 -12.16 37.01
N SER A 281 -0.57 -10.96 37.60
CA SER A 281 -0.55 -9.68 36.87
C SER A 281 0.59 -9.55 35.85
N LEU A 282 1.81 -9.98 36.16
CA LEU A 282 2.95 -9.87 35.23
C LEU A 282 2.84 -10.84 34.03
N GLN A 283 2.37 -12.07 34.26
CA GLN A 283 2.18 -13.06 33.20
C GLN A 283 1.03 -12.64 32.28
N MET A 284 -0.09 -12.22 32.88
CA MET A 284 -1.25 -11.68 32.16
C MET A 284 -0.91 -10.39 31.40
N ALA A 285 -0.10 -9.49 31.97
CA ALA A 285 0.39 -8.29 31.27
C ALA A 285 1.21 -8.61 30.02
N ASN A 286 2.01 -9.69 30.05
CA ASN A 286 2.80 -10.15 28.90
C ASN A 286 1.90 -10.81 27.84
N ASP A 287 0.97 -11.67 28.25
CA ASP A 287 0.09 -12.39 27.33
C ASP A 287 -0.96 -11.46 26.69
N LEU A 288 -1.42 -10.42 27.40
CA LEU A 288 -2.26 -9.34 26.85
C LEU A 288 -1.49 -8.37 25.95
N ARG A 289 -0.16 -8.37 25.99
CA ARG A 289 0.65 -7.35 25.31
C ARG A 289 0.54 -7.48 23.80
N ARG A 290 0.24 -6.37 23.13
CA ARG A 290 0.02 -6.24 21.68
C ARG A 290 -1.27 -6.88 21.17
N ILE A 291 -2.13 -7.44 22.03
CA ILE A 291 -3.49 -7.82 21.63
C ILE A 291 -4.25 -6.57 21.18
N ARG A 292 -5.04 -6.73 20.12
CA ARG A 292 -6.01 -5.72 19.70
C ARG A 292 -7.34 -5.99 20.38
N VAL A 293 -7.83 -4.98 21.08
CA VAL A 293 -9.15 -4.99 21.71
C VAL A 293 -10.05 -4.01 20.96
N GLU A 294 -11.33 -4.31 20.92
CA GLU A 294 -12.38 -3.43 20.41
C GLU A 294 -13.33 -3.11 21.57
N THR A 295 -13.70 -1.85 21.72
CA THR A 295 -14.77 -1.47 22.66
C THR A 295 -16.11 -1.82 22.04
N ASP A 296 -17.15 -2.00 22.86
CA ASP A 296 -18.51 -1.89 22.34
C ASP A 296 -18.77 -0.46 21.82
N LYS A 297 -19.97 -0.25 21.28
CA LYS A 297 -20.37 0.99 20.59
C LYS A 297 -20.72 2.10 21.58
N PHE A 298 -19.77 2.50 22.43
CA PHE A 298 -19.96 3.57 23.42
C PHE A 298 -19.75 4.98 22.82
N TYR A 299 -18.90 5.11 21.80
CA TYR A 299 -18.55 6.42 21.24
C TYR A 299 -19.64 6.90 20.26
N LYS A 300 -20.03 8.17 20.36
CA LYS A 300 -20.96 8.79 19.41
C LYS A 300 -20.19 9.65 18.40
N SER A 301 -20.53 9.52 17.12
CA SER A 301 -20.10 10.46 16.08
C SER A 301 -20.83 11.80 16.23
N ASP A 302 -20.38 12.84 15.52
CA ASP A 302 -21.03 14.15 15.47
C ASP A 302 -22.52 14.05 15.06
N ASN A 303 -22.88 13.02 14.28
CA ASN A 303 -24.25 12.71 13.85
C ASN A 303 -25.01 11.78 14.83
N GLY A 304 -24.54 11.65 16.08
CA GLY A 304 -25.16 10.81 17.12
C GLY A 304 -24.96 9.29 17.00
N HIS A 305 -24.52 8.78 15.84
CA HIS A 305 -24.34 7.34 15.62
C HIS A 305 -23.27 6.72 16.52
N ALA A 306 -23.60 5.57 17.12
CA ALA A 306 -22.73 4.81 18.02
C ALA A 306 -21.70 3.95 17.24
N TYR A 307 -20.41 4.06 17.60
CA TYR A 307 -19.29 3.35 16.98
C TYR A 307 -18.30 2.80 18.02
N SER A 308 -17.59 1.74 17.64
CA SER A 308 -16.53 1.10 18.42
C SER A 308 -15.16 1.72 18.12
N ARG A 309 -14.25 1.72 19.10
CA ARG A 309 -12.83 2.02 18.87
C ARG A 309 -11.97 0.78 19.10
N ARG A 310 -10.90 0.66 18.31
CA ARG A 310 -9.91 -0.42 18.43
C ARG A 310 -8.62 0.13 19.02
N PHE A 311 -8.16 -0.51 20.09
CA PHE A 311 -6.94 -0.15 20.80
C PHE A 311 -5.93 -1.30 20.72
N THR A 312 -4.64 -0.99 20.86
CA THR A 312 -3.59 -2.00 21.03
C THR A 312 -3.09 -1.94 22.47
N VAL A 313 -3.27 -3.04 23.21
CA VAL A 313 -2.86 -3.12 24.62
C VAL A 313 -1.33 -3.10 24.70
N HIS A 314 -0.74 -2.20 25.48
CA HIS A 314 0.73 -2.15 25.68
C HIS A 314 1.17 -2.64 27.06
N GLY A 315 0.22 -2.80 27.99
CA GLY A 315 0.38 -3.34 29.33
C GLY A 315 -0.93 -3.17 30.12
N ILE A 316 -0.87 -3.40 31.43
CA ILE A 316 -1.99 -3.21 32.36
C ILE A 316 -1.63 -2.21 33.47
N SER A 317 -2.64 -1.75 34.23
CA SER A 317 -2.43 -0.96 35.45
C SER A 317 -1.84 -1.81 36.57
N SER A 318 -1.06 -1.16 37.44
CA SER A 318 -0.52 -1.75 38.67
C SER A 318 -1.53 -1.80 39.82
N VAL A 319 -2.68 -1.17 39.64
CA VAL A 319 -3.80 -1.14 40.59
C VAL A 319 -5.11 -1.51 39.85
N PRO A 320 -6.08 -2.15 40.52
CA PRO A 320 -7.39 -2.46 39.96
C PRO A 320 -8.23 -1.27 39.48
N ALA A 321 -9.32 -1.53 38.75
CA ALA A 321 -10.22 -0.51 38.22
C ALA A 321 -10.98 0.29 39.29
N ASP A 322 -11.29 -0.31 40.44
CA ASP A 322 -11.91 0.34 41.61
C ASP A 322 -11.02 1.43 42.23
N LYS A 323 -9.69 1.27 42.13
CA LYS A 323 -8.64 2.11 42.74
C LYS A 323 -7.85 2.96 41.73
N LEU A 324 -7.94 2.66 40.44
CA LEU A 324 -7.24 3.41 39.40
C LEU A 324 -7.92 4.76 39.19
N MET A 325 -7.25 5.85 39.56
CA MET A 325 -7.80 7.21 39.46
C MET A 325 -7.62 7.82 38.07
N ILE A 326 -8.66 8.52 37.60
CA ILE A 326 -8.61 9.43 36.46
C ILE A 326 -8.34 10.84 37.00
N GLU A 327 -7.09 11.30 36.96
CA GLU A 327 -6.64 12.53 37.64
C GLU A 327 -7.46 13.77 37.25
N GLU A 328 -7.80 13.93 35.97
CA GLU A 328 -8.61 15.04 35.44
C GLU A 328 -10.03 15.11 36.03
N ARG A 329 -10.58 13.96 36.46
CA ARG A 329 -11.96 13.82 36.96
C ARG A 329 -12.06 13.51 38.46
N LYS A 330 -10.93 13.27 39.13
CA LYS A 330 -10.85 12.92 40.56
C LYS A 330 -11.75 11.75 41.00
N GLN A 331 -11.98 10.78 40.11
CA GLN A 331 -12.78 9.58 40.36
C GLN A 331 -12.04 8.33 39.84
N SER A 332 -12.42 7.14 40.32
CA SER A 332 -11.84 5.89 39.83
C SER A 332 -12.41 5.48 38.48
N VAL A 333 -11.72 4.57 37.77
CA VAL A 333 -12.21 4.04 36.49
C VAL A 333 -13.53 3.30 36.66
N ALA A 334 -13.71 2.52 37.75
CA ALA A 334 -14.98 1.85 38.02
C ALA A 334 -16.14 2.85 38.20
N ALA A 335 -15.93 3.92 39.00
CA ALA A 335 -16.92 4.98 39.19
C ALA A 335 -17.25 5.70 37.87
N TYR A 336 -16.24 5.97 37.05
CA TYR A 336 -16.42 6.62 35.74
C TYR A 336 -17.32 5.83 34.79
N PHE A 337 -17.16 4.50 34.71
CA PHE A 337 -18.01 3.68 33.86
C PHE A 337 -19.47 3.61 34.36
N ASP A 338 -19.70 3.60 35.69
CA ASP A 338 -21.05 3.62 36.26
C ASP A 338 -21.73 5.01 36.06
N GLU A 339 -21.03 6.10 36.39
CA GLU A 339 -21.56 7.47 36.29
C GLU A 339 -21.77 7.95 34.85
N HIS A 340 -20.77 7.75 33.97
CA HIS A 340 -20.74 8.39 32.64
C HIS A 340 -21.23 7.47 31.51
N HIS A 341 -21.25 6.16 31.74
CA HIS A 341 -21.68 5.16 30.75
C HIS A 341 -22.83 4.27 31.25
N HIS A 342 -23.19 4.34 32.54
CA HIS A 342 -24.20 3.48 33.17
C HIS A 342 -23.86 1.99 33.08
N ILE A 343 -22.57 1.68 33.20
CA ILE A 343 -22.00 0.32 33.14
C ILE A 343 -21.34 -0.01 34.47
N LYS A 344 -21.99 -0.87 35.25
CA LYS A 344 -21.34 -1.52 36.39
C LYS A 344 -20.37 -2.58 35.90
N LEU A 345 -19.08 -2.42 36.23
CA LEU A 345 -18.06 -3.39 35.86
C LEU A 345 -18.30 -4.71 36.61
N LYS A 346 -18.39 -5.81 35.87
CA LYS A 346 -18.53 -7.19 36.40
C LYS A 346 -17.33 -7.62 37.27
N TYR A 347 -16.16 -7.05 36.98
CA TYR A 347 -14.88 -7.38 37.62
C TYR A 347 -14.09 -6.10 37.97
N PRO A 348 -14.52 -5.31 38.98
CA PRO A 348 -13.91 -4.01 39.32
C PRO A 348 -12.54 -4.14 40.02
N ASP A 349 -12.25 -5.33 40.55
CA ASP A 349 -11.02 -5.74 41.24
C ASP A 349 -9.89 -6.14 40.27
N LEU A 350 -10.17 -6.21 38.96
CA LEU A 350 -9.16 -6.48 37.93
C LEU A 350 -8.43 -5.21 37.46
N PRO A 351 -7.16 -5.33 37.01
CA PRO A 351 -6.42 -4.21 36.45
C PRO A 351 -6.94 -3.79 35.06
N CYS A 352 -6.96 -2.49 34.81
CA CYS A 352 -7.31 -1.93 33.52
C CYS A 352 -6.21 -2.14 32.48
N ILE A 353 -6.59 -2.33 31.21
CA ILE A 353 -5.66 -2.25 30.08
C ILE A 353 -5.12 -0.82 29.91
N LYS A 354 -3.85 -0.70 29.50
CA LYS A 354 -3.26 0.57 29.06
C LYS A 354 -3.22 0.62 27.53
N ALA A 355 -3.70 1.72 26.96
CA ALA A 355 -3.81 1.96 25.52
C ALA A 355 -3.23 3.32 25.10
N ASP A 356 -2.72 3.36 23.87
CA ASP A 356 -2.34 4.51 23.03
C ASP A 356 -1.46 5.66 23.56
N VAL A 357 -0.23 5.71 23.02
CA VAL A 357 0.18 6.78 22.09
C VAL A 357 0.67 6.09 20.81
N ALA A 358 0.49 6.70 19.63
CA ALA A 358 0.83 6.05 18.35
C ALA A 358 2.31 5.61 18.25
N SER A 359 3.26 6.37 18.82
CA SER A 359 4.67 5.96 18.94
C SER A 359 4.88 4.74 19.83
N GLU A 360 4.10 4.58 20.90
CA GLU A 360 4.20 3.45 21.82
C GLU A 360 3.58 2.19 21.22
N VAL A 361 2.52 2.31 20.41
CA VAL A 361 2.01 1.23 19.56
C VAL A 361 3.09 0.80 18.54
N ILE A 362 3.79 1.74 17.91
CA ILE A 362 4.91 1.44 17.00
C ILE A 362 6.05 0.74 17.76
N ARG A 363 6.44 1.25 18.94
CA ARG A 363 7.49 0.68 19.79
C ARG A 363 7.13 -0.75 20.23
N CYS A 364 5.92 -0.98 20.70
CA CYS A 364 5.46 -2.29 21.14
C CYS A 364 5.29 -3.28 19.98
N ALA A 365 4.77 -2.87 18.81
CA ALA A 365 4.60 -3.75 17.65
C ALA A 365 5.91 -4.08 16.91
N ALA A 366 6.97 -3.28 17.11
CA ALA A 366 8.27 -3.44 16.47
C ALA A 366 9.17 -4.50 17.13
N VAL A 367 8.66 -5.72 17.22
CA VAL A 367 9.36 -6.92 17.71
C VAL A 367 10.52 -7.31 16.78
N ARG A 368 11.69 -7.67 17.33
CA ARG A 368 12.82 -8.18 16.52
C ARG A 368 12.50 -9.58 15.95
N PRO A 369 13.14 -10.01 14.85
CA PRO A 369 12.87 -11.33 14.25
C PRO A 369 13.06 -12.49 15.24
N GLN A 370 14.11 -12.46 16.06
CA GLN A 370 14.41 -13.51 17.04
C GLN A 370 13.29 -13.64 18.09
N GLU A 371 12.95 -12.53 18.75
CA GLU A 371 11.85 -12.42 19.73
C GLU A 371 10.53 -12.89 19.13
N ARG A 372 10.16 -12.41 17.93
CA ARG A 372 8.90 -12.79 17.27
C ARG A 372 8.82 -14.29 16.98
N PHE A 373 9.92 -14.91 16.54
CA PHE A 373 9.93 -16.34 16.26
C PHE A 373 9.88 -17.18 17.55
N GLN A 374 10.44 -16.68 18.65
CA GLN A 374 10.31 -17.30 19.97
C GLN A 374 8.85 -17.23 20.47
N GLU A 375 8.21 -16.05 20.38
CA GLU A 375 6.79 -15.86 20.70
C GLU A 375 5.89 -16.84 19.93
N LEU A 376 6.10 -16.94 18.61
CA LEU A 376 5.33 -17.86 17.75
C LEU A 376 5.58 -19.33 18.08
N GLN A 377 6.83 -19.72 18.38
CA GLN A 377 7.14 -21.10 18.74
C GLN A 377 6.52 -21.49 20.09
N THR A 378 6.54 -20.60 21.09
CA THR A 378 5.86 -20.81 22.37
C THR A 378 4.35 -20.96 22.17
N PHE A 379 3.72 -20.09 21.37
CA PHE A 379 2.29 -20.22 21.04
C PHE A 379 1.99 -21.57 20.36
N SER A 380 2.76 -21.93 19.32
CA SER A 380 2.56 -23.16 18.56
C SER A 380 2.64 -24.39 19.46
N ASN A 381 3.64 -24.45 20.34
CA ASN A 381 3.83 -25.54 21.30
C ASN A 381 2.72 -25.60 22.36
N SER A 382 2.07 -24.48 22.67
CA SER A 382 0.91 -24.44 23.58
C SER A 382 -0.34 -24.98 22.89
N MET A 383 -0.66 -24.47 21.68
CA MET A 383 -1.84 -24.85 20.90
C MET A 383 -1.88 -26.37 20.62
N LEU A 384 -0.74 -26.96 20.24
CA LEU A 384 -0.61 -28.39 19.94
C LEU A 384 -0.92 -29.31 21.13
N LYS A 385 -0.80 -28.81 22.36
CA LYS A 385 -1.03 -29.60 23.57
C LYS A 385 -2.46 -29.53 24.09
N SER A 386 -3.23 -28.50 23.72
CA SER A 386 -4.49 -28.17 24.40
C SER A 386 -5.76 -28.40 23.57
N HIS A 387 -5.69 -28.43 22.24
CA HIS A 387 -6.92 -28.38 21.42
C HIS A 387 -7.45 -29.78 21.01
N PRO A 388 -8.71 -30.16 21.34
CA PRO A 388 -9.26 -31.48 21.05
C PRO A 388 -9.21 -31.88 19.56
N LEU A 389 -9.56 -30.95 18.66
CA LEU A 389 -9.54 -31.14 17.21
C LEU A 389 -8.18 -31.64 16.66
N ILE A 390 -7.07 -31.33 17.31
CA ILE A 390 -5.73 -31.76 16.87
C ILE A 390 -5.59 -33.27 17.03
N LYS A 391 -6.02 -33.82 18.17
CA LYS A 391 -6.09 -35.27 18.40
C LYS A 391 -7.13 -35.92 17.50
N GLN A 392 -8.30 -35.29 17.36
CA GLN A 392 -9.39 -35.80 16.53
C GLN A 392 -8.95 -35.99 15.06
N PHE A 393 -8.46 -34.95 14.40
CA PHE A 393 -8.05 -35.03 12.99
C PHE A 393 -6.65 -35.61 12.77
N GLY A 394 -5.98 -36.08 13.84
CA GLY A 394 -4.64 -36.66 13.75
C GLY A 394 -3.57 -35.67 13.28
N LEU A 395 -3.76 -34.38 13.58
CA LEU A 395 -2.90 -33.30 13.08
C LEU A 395 -1.55 -33.33 13.79
N THR A 396 -0.48 -33.53 13.03
CA THR A 396 0.89 -33.50 13.54
C THR A 396 1.64 -32.31 12.94
N LEU A 397 1.90 -31.28 13.74
CA LEU A 397 2.72 -30.14 13.33
C LEU A 397 4.17 -30.34 13.80
N GLN A 398 5.14 -30.04 12.92
CA GLN A 398 6.54 -30.03 13.32
C GLN A 398 6.80 -29.02 14.45
N SER A 399 7.67 -29.38 15.40
CA SER A 399 7.99 -28.51 16.56
C SER A 399 8.88 -27.30 16.21
N ARG A 400 9.49 -27.33 15.02
CA ARG A 400 10.39 -26.29 14.51
C ARG A 400 9.83 -25.70 13.21
N PRO A 401 9.92 -24.37 13.04
CA PRO A 401 9.56 -23.74 11.78
C PRO A 401 10.54 -24.10 10.65
N VAL A 402 10.04 -24.03 9.41
CA VAL A 402 10.73 -24.48 8.19
C VAL A 402 11.90 -23.57 7.83
N ASP A 403 13.09 -24.17 7.70
CA ASP A 403 14.28 -23.53 7.10
C ASP A 403 14.21 -23.61 5.57
N VAL A 404 14.46 -22.48 4.91
CA VAL A 404 14.32 -22.26 3.47
C VAL A 404 15.66 -21.81 2.90
N SER A 405 16.06 -22.42 1.77
CA SER A 405 17.21 -21.95 0.99
C SER A 405 16.84 -20.68 0.22
N ALA A 406 17.61 -19.62 0.41
CA ALA A 406 17.35 -18.31 -0.16
C ALA A 406 18.64 -17.68 -0.71
N ARG A 407 18.50 -16.55 -1.42
CA ARG A 407 19.64 -15.83 -2.02
C ARG A 407 19.63 -14.35 -1.66
N VAL A 408 20.83 -13.80 -1.45
CA VAL A 408 21.09 -12.36 -1.30
C VAL A 408 21.58 -11.83 -2.65
N LEU A 409 20.79 -10.94 -3.26
CA LEU A 409 21.15 -10.27 -4.51
C LEU A 409 22.16 -9.15 -4.23
N GLN A 410 22.98 -8.82 -5.22
CA GLN A 410 23.90 -7.68 -5.12
C GLN A 410 23.16 -6.37 -5.45
N PRO A 411 23.41 -5.28 -4.71
CA PRO A 411 22.91 -3.96 -5.08
C PRO A 411 23.38 -3.53 -6.47
N PRO A 412 22.58 -2.73 -7.21
CA PRO A 412 23.01 -2.14 -8.47
C PRO A 412 24.12 -1.09 -8.26
N SER A 413 24.73 -0.68 -9.37
CA SER A 413 25.44 0.60 -9.42
C SER A 413 24.47 1.73 -9.80
N ALA A 414 24.78 2.96 -9.37
CA ALA A 414 24.04 4.15 -9.76
C ALA A 414 24.96 5.18 -10.41
N ALA A 415 24.48 5.83 -11.47
CA ALA A 415 25.14 6.95 -12.10
C ALA A 415 24.67 8.27 -11.45
N PHE A 416 25.65 9.14 -11.18
CA PHE A 416 25.49 10.51 -10.71
C PHE A 416 26.25 11.45 -11.66
N ASP A 417 25.99 12.75 -11.60
CA ASP A 417 26.77 13.77 -12.32
C ASP A 417 26.93 13.46 -13.83
N ARG A 418 25.87 12.90 -14.45
CA ARG A 418 25.76 12.29 -15.80
C ARG A 418 26.70 11.13 -16.15
N SER A 419 27.89 11.02 -15.56
CA SER A 419 28.92 10.02 -15.94
C SER A 419 29.49 9.19 -14.79
N ARG A 420 29.32 9.62 -13.53
CA ARG A 420 29.97 9.01 -12.37
C ARG A 420 29.19 7.82 -11.84
N VAL A 421 29.55 6.62 -12.28
CA VAL A 421 28.97 5.36 -11.79
C VAL A 421 29.60 4.95 -10.45
N ILE A 422 28.76 4.64 -9.46
CA ILE A 422 29.16 4.24 -8.10
C ILE A 422 28.37 2.98 -7.70
N PRO A 423 29.04 1.88 -7.29
CA PRO A 423 28.37 0.73 -6.69
C PRO A 423 27.62 1.12 -5.42
N LEU A 424 26.31 0.85 -5.35
CA LEU A 424 25.53 1.22 -4.17
C LEU A 424 25.80 0.28 -3.00
N LYS A 425 25.86 0.84 -1.79
CA LYS A 425 25.88 0.03 -0.58
C LYS A 425 24.48 -0.52 -0.29
N PRO A 426 24.37 -1.76 0.21
CA PRO A 426 23.08 -2.34 0.54
C PRO A 426 22.23 -1.45 1.46
N GLY A 427 20.97 -1.22 1.08
CA GLY A 427 19.95 -0.53 1.89
C GLY A 427 20.06 1.00 2.03
N SER A 428 21.24 1.62 1.88
CA SER A 428 21.39 3.09 1.99
C SER A 428 22.71 3.62 1.42
N TRP A 429 22.65 4.75 0.72
CA TRP A 429 23.80 5.47 0.16
C TRP A 429 23.70 6.99 0.38
N THR A 430 24.66 7.73 -0.16
CA THR A 430 24.71 9.20 -0.21
C THR A 430 24.81 9.66 -1.65
N SER A 431 24.08 10.72 -2.04
CA SER A 431 24.23 11.36 -3.35
C SER A 431 25.47 12.28 -3.33
N PRO A 432 26.49 12.09 -4.18
CA PRO A 432 27.59 13.06 -4.32
C PRO A 432 27.12 14.34 -5.04
N GLY A 433 26.21 14.18 -6.01
CA GLY A 433 25.46 15.22 -6.70
C GLY A 433 24.18 14.60 -7.26
N PHE A 434 23.52 15.28 -8.22
CA PHE A 434 22.38 14.72 -8.96
C PHE A 434 22.76 14.39 -10.41
N TYR A 435 22.25 13.28 -10.93
CA TYR A 435 22.50 12.85 -12.31
C TYR A 435 22.01 13.89 -13.32
N ASP A 436 20.82 14.43 -13.12
CA ASP A 436 20.25 15.50 -13.94
C ASP A 436 19.57 16.53 -13.03
N PRO A 437 20.26 17.62 -12.65
CA PRO A 437 19.68 18.64 -11.79
C PRO A 437 18.65 19.49 -12.54
N ALA A 438 17.54 19.77 -11.88
CA ALA A 438 16.47 20.62 -12.37
C ALA A 438 16.99 22.02 -12.76
N GLY A 439 16.58 22.49 -13.96
CA GLY A 439 17.09 23.74 -14.51
C GLY A 439 18.58 23.68 -14.82
N HIS A 440 19.09 22.58 -15.36
CA HIS A 440 20.52 22.36 -15.60
C HIS A 440 21.23 23.58 -16.24
N GLY A 441 22.10 24.24 -15.48
CA GLY A 441 22.84 25.45 -15.89
C GLY A 441 22.09 26.78 -15.68
N VAL A 442 20.77 26.76 -15.57
CA VAL A 442 19.86 27.93 -15.45
C VAL A 442 19.60 28.26 -13.97
N GLU A 443 19.50 29.54 -13.63
CA GLU A 443 19.08 29.96 -12.29
C GLU A 443 17.55 29.84 -12.14
N LEU A 444 17.08 29.10 -11.13
CA LEU A 444 15.67 28.93 -10.85
C LEU A 444 15.16 30.03 -9.91
N LEU A 445 14.21 30.83 -10.39
CA LEU A 445 13.39 31.71 -9.56
C LEU A 445 12.48 30.88 -8.64
N TRP A 446 12.35 31.28 -7.38
CA TRP A 446 11.58 30.55 -6.38
C TRP A 446 11.05 31.49 -5.29
N ALA A 447 10.06 31.03 -4.55
CA ALA A 447 9.47 31.78 -3.45
C ALA A 447 9.33 30.97 -2.16
N ILE A 448 9.30 31.67 -1.02
CA ILE A 448 8.98 31.12 0.30
C ILE A 448 7.65 31.72 0.75
N LEU A 449 6.69 30.85 1.08
CA LEU A 449 5.37 31.24 1.57
C LEU A 449 5.09 30.61 2.95
N CYS A 450 4.96 31.44 3.98
CA CYS A 450 4.59 31.01 5.34
C CYS A 450 3.06 30.96 5.49
N VAL A 451 2.54 29.82 5.94
CA VAL A 451 1.09 29.58 6.06
C VAL A 451 0.74 28.86 7.37
N PRO A 452 -0.16 29.40 8.20
CA PRO A 452 -0.55 30.83 8.28
C PRO A 452 0.65 31.73 8.69
N PRO A 453 0.47 33.06 8.82
CA PRO A 453 1.45 33.94 9.43
C PRO A 453 1.77 33.52 10.87
N ASP A 454 3.05 33.42 11.22
CA ASP A 454 3.52 32.95 12.52
C ASP A 454 4.80 33.71 12.94
N ARG A 455 4.93 34.06 14.22
CA ARG A 455 6.08 34.83 14.74
C ARG A 455 7.42 34.11 14.54
N ARG A 456 7.43 32.78 14.48
CA ARG A 456 8.62 31.94 14.23
C ARG A 456 9.08 31.97 12.77
N SER A 457 8.29 32.53 11.85
CA SER A 457 8.61 32.61 10.42
C SER A 457 9.93 33.30 10.13
N GLN A 458 10.25 34.39 10.82
CA GLN A 458 11.51 35.12 10.61
C GLN A 458 12.73 34.21 10.73
N GLY A 459 12.82 33.41 11.80
CA GLY A 459 13.94 32.46 12.00
C GLY A 459 13.97 31.34 10.97
N HIS A 460 12.81 30.76 10.63
CA HIS A 460 12.73 29.69 9.63
C HIS A 460 13.07 30.17 8.22
N VAL A 461 12.56 31.33 7.81
CA VAL A 461 12.84 31.97 6.51
C VAL A 461 14.33 32.29 6.40
N GLN A 462 14.94 32.88 7.43
CA GLN A 462 16.38 33.15 7.44
C GLN A 462 17.21 31.87 7.30
N LYS A 463 16.85 30.79 8.01
CA LYS A 463 17.49 29.48 7.85
C LYS A 463 17.37 28.95 6.43
N VAL A 464 16.18 29.00 5.84
CA VAL A 464 15.95 28.54 4.46
C VAL A 464 16.79 29.33 3.46
N ILE A 465 16.79 30.67 3.52
CA ILE A 465 17.54 31.54 2.59
C ILE A 465 19.04 31.22 2.65
N HIS A 466 19.60 30.98 3.84
CA HIS A 466 21.04 30.73 3.99
C HIS A 466 21.47 29.28 3.68
N GLU A 467 20.67 28.27 4.06
CA GLU A 467 21.08 26.86 3.96
C GLU A 467 20.58 26.17 2.69
N LEU A 468 19.39 26.49 2.16
CA LEU A 468 18.82 25.77 1.01
C LEU A 468 19.61 26.01 -0.29
N PRO A 469 19.95 27.24 -0.70
CA PRO A 469 20.74 27.47 -1.92
C PRO A 469 22.11 26.79 -1.86
N ARG A 470 22.82 26.89 -0.72
CA ARG A 470 24.12 26.22 -0.51
C ARG A 470 24.02 24.69 -0.54
N ALA A 471 22.89 24.13 -0.15
CA ALA A 471 22.63 22.69 -0.26
C ALA A 471 22.25 22.29 -1.69
N ALA A 472 21.52 23.15 -2.41
CA ALA A 472 21.10 22.96 -3.80
C ALA A 472 22.30 22.97 -4.76
N GLU A 473 23.22 23.92 -4.57
CA GLU A 473 24.42 24.07 -5.38
C GLU A 473 25.32 22.82 -5.35
N ARG A 474 25.48 22.20 -4.16
CA ARG A 474 26.23 20.94 -3.99
C ARG A 474 25.65 19.76 -4.77
N VAL A 475 24.38 19.83 -5.16
CA VAL A 475 23.71 18.81 -5.99
C VAL A 475 23.40 19.32 -7.40
N GLY A 476 24.02 20.43 -7.82
CA GLY A 476 23.93 20.98 -9.17
C GLY A 476 22.71 21.85 -9.48
N ILE A 477 21.83 22.11 -8.50
CA ILE A 477 20.66 22.99 -8.68
C ILE A 477 21.06 24.43 -8.34
N ARG A 478 20.86 25.35 -9.28
CA ARG A 478 21.07 26.79 -9.08
C ARG A 478 19.75 27.46 -8.70
N LEU A 479 19.66 27.95 -7.46
CA LEU A 479 18.51 28.71 -6.97
C LEU A 479 18.86 30.20 -6.93
N SER A 480 17.89 31.07 -7.25
CA SER A 480 18.13 32.52 -7.18
C SER A 480 18.50 32.97 -5.77
N SER A 481 19.47 33.89 -5.69
CA SER A 481 20.04 34.38 -4.42
C SER A 481 19.02 35.16 -3.56
N ARG A 482 17.97 35.69 -4.18
CA ARG A 482 16.87 36.43 -3.54
C ARG A 482 15.53 35.78 -3.90
N PRO A 483 15.02 34.82 -3.12
CA PRO A 483 13.66 34.32 -3.31
C PRO A 483 12.62 35.41 -3.03
N HIS A 484 11.46 35.30 -3.67
CA HIS A 484 10.29 36.09 -3.27
C HIS A 484 9.78 35.60 -1.91
N LEU A 485 9.42 36.53 -1.01
CA LEU A 485 9.03 36.21 0.37
C LEU A 485 7.62 36.70 0.64
N SER A 486 6.76 35.84 1.20
CA SER A 486 5.47 36.28 1.73
C SER A 486 4.95 35.38 2.85
N GLN A 487 3.90 35.85 3.51
CA GLN A 487 3.10 35.10 4.47
C GLN A 487 1.63 35.46 4.24
N CYS A 488 0.72 34.50 4.32
CA CYS A 488 -0.70 34.77 4.12
C CYS A 488 -1.59 33.80 4.92
N PRO A 489 -2.80 34.24 5.32
CA PRO A 489 -3.82 33.33 5.83
C PRO A 489 -4.31 32.40 4.71
N MET A 490 -5.03 31.33 5.06
CA MET A 490 -5.53 30.34 4.08
C MET A 490 -6.42 30.96 2.99
N GLY A 491 -7.23 31.97 3.32
CA GLY A 491 -8.12 32.65 2.37
C GLY A 491 -7.40 33.40 1.23
N GLU A 492 -6.12 33.73 1.41
CA GLU A 492 -5.32 34.45 0.41
C GLU A 492 -4.44 33.55 -0.47
N LEU A 493 -4.44 32.23 -0.22
CA LEU A 493 -3.55 31.28 -0.91
C LEU A 493 -3.68 31.36 -2.44
N ASN A 494 -4.91 31.47 -2.96
CA ASN A 494 -5.16 31.56 -4.39
C ASN A 494 -4.44 32.78 -5.00
N ARG A 495 -4.71 33.98 -4.46
CA ARG A 495 -4.05 35.24 -4.87
C ARG A 495 -2.53 35.15 -4.84
N LYS A 496 -1.96 34.53 -3.80
CA LYS A 496 -0.50 34.40 -3.67
C LYS A 496 0.12 33.38 -4.62
N PHE A 497 -0.56 32.29 -4.94
CA PHE A 497 -0.08 31.34 -5.94
C PHE A 497 -0.08 31.96 -7.34
N ASP A 498 -1.15 32.69 -7.67
CA ASP A 498 -1.28 33.50 -8.88
C ASP A 498 -0.16 34.55 -9.02
N GLU A 499 0.12 35.30 -7.95
CA GLU A 499 1.19 36.30 -7.87
C GLU A 499 2.56 35.68 -8.18
N PHE A 500 2.92 34.59 -7.49
CA PHE A 500 4.21 33.94 -7.71
C PHE A 500 4.31 33.22 -9.07
N SER A 501 3.19 32.72 -9.60
CA SER A 501 3.13 32.13 -10.94
C SER A 501 3.39 33.18 -12.02
N ARG A 502 2.77 34.36 -11.93
CA ARG A 502 3.04 35.50 -12.84
C ARG A 502 4.46 36.04 -12.71
N GLN A 503 5.08 35.92 -11.53
CA GLN A 503 6.50 36.26 -11.29
C GLN A 503 7.48 35.22 -11.87
N GLY A 504 7.01 34.12 -12.48
CA GLY A 504 7.88 33.12 -13.10
C GLY A 504 8.57 32.18 -12.10
N CYS A 505 8.07 32.05 -10.86
CA CYS A 505 8.63 31.12 -9.89
C CYS A 505 8.52 29.66 -10.38
N ALA A 506 9.66 28.96 -10.49
CA ALA A 506 9.70 27.55 -10.86
C ALA A 506 9.06 26.65 -9.78
N PHE A 507 9.19 27.03 -8.50
CA PHE A 507 8.48 26.37 -7.40
C PHE A 507 8.27 27.29 -6.19
N LEU A 508 7.33 26.89 -5.33
CA LEU A 508 7.09 27.48 -4.00
C LEU A 508 7.55 26.53 -2.90
N LEU A 509 8.33 27.04 -1.94
CA LEU A 509 8.59 26.38 -0.66
C LEU A 509 7.58 26.90 0.38
N LEU A 510 6.65 26.05 0.82
CA LEU A 510 5.64 26.44 1.79
C LEU A 510 6.03 25.99 3.20
N ILE A 511 6.17 26.94 4.12
CA ILE A 511 6.45 26.65 5.53
C ILE A 511 5.12 26.61 6.28
N LEU A 512 4.75 25.40 6.73
CA LEU A 512 3.45 25.14 7.36
C LEU A 512 3.55 25.19 8.88
N TYR A 513 2.68 25.99 9.50
CA TYR A 513 2.57 26.12 10.95
C TYR A 513 1.40 25.32 11.54
N ASP A 514 0.44 24.90 10.71
CA ASP A 514 -0.65 23.98 11.03
C ASP A 514 -0.67 22.75 10.10
N GLU A 515 -1.74 21.94 10.18
CA GLU A 515 -2.02 20.82 9.27
C GLU A 515 -3.19 21.10 8.29
N HIS A 516 -3.93 22.19 8.48
CA HIS A 516 -5.18 22.49 7.79
C HIS A 516 -4.96 23.06 6.38
N ALA A 517 -3.87 23.80 6.17
CA ALA A 517 -3.59 24.43 4.87
C ALA A 517 -3.22 23.43 3.76
N TYR A 518 -2.72 22.23 4.11
CA TYR A 518 -2.09 21.32 3.15
C TYR A 518 -3.03 20.81 2.03
N PRO A 519 -4.27 20.35 2.29
CA PRO A 519 -5.25 20.02 1.24
C PRO A 519 -5.50 21.15 0.24
N ALA A 520 -5.74 22.37 0.73
CA ALA A 520 -6.03 23.54 -0.11
C ALA A 520 -4.83 23.92 -0.98
N ILE A 521 -3.63 23.94 -0.40
CA ILE A 521 -2.35 24.13 -1.10
C ILE A 521 -2.19 23.13 -2.25
N LYS A 522 -2.54 21.86 -2.04
CA LYS A 522 -2.40 20.80 -3.05
C LYS A 522 -3.45 20.82 -4.14
N ARG A 523 -4.69 21.26 -3.84
CA ARG A 523 -5.68 21.57 -4.89
C ARG A 523 -5.19 22.71 -5.80
N LEU A 524 -4.71 23.80 -5.19
CA LEU A 524 -4.19 24.96 -5.93
C LEU A 524 -2.99 24.59 -6.81
N SER A 525 -1.98 23.89 -6.27
CA SER A 525 -0.78 23.53 -7.06
C SER A 525 -1.03 22.47 -8.12
N ASP A 526 -1.77 21.42 -7.79
CA ASP A 526 -1.78 20.21 -8.61
C ASP A 526 -2.91 20.21 -9.65
N LEU A 527 -4.02 20.93 -9.38
CA LEU A 527 -5.25 20.90 -10.20
C LEU A 527 -5.58 22.26 -10.86
N GLN A 528 -5.25 23.40 -10.23
CA GLN A 528 -5.78 24.71 -10.64
C GLN A 528 -4.74 25.63 -11.29
N ILE A 529 -3.65 25.96 -10.58
CA ILE A 529 -2.66 26.97 -11.01
C ILE A 529 -1.41 26.30 -11.62
N GLY A 530 -1.10 25.07 -11.21
CA GLY A 530 -0.02 24.30 -11.85
C GLY A 530 1.40 24.73 -11.49
N ILE A 531 1.62 25.49 -10.42
CA ILE A 531 2.97 25.79 -9.89
C ILE A 531 3.47 24.65 -8.99
N ARG A 532 4.74 24.24 -9.13
CA ARG A 532 5.31 23.13 -8.32
C ARG A 532 5.47 23.55 -6.86
N THR A 533 5.11 22.68 -5.91
CA THR A 533 5.14 23.01 -4.47
C THR A 533 5.86 21.98 -3.58
N GLN A 534 6.71 22.49 -2.69
CA GLN A 534 7.34 21.72 -1.62
C GLN A 534 6.94 22.27 -0.25
N CYS A 535 6.05 21.57 0.45
CA CYS A 535 5.67 21.93 1.81
C CYS A 535 6.69 21.39 2.82
N VAL A 536 6.97 22.15 3.87
CA VAL A 536 7.77 21.73 5.03
C VAL A 536 7.08 22.21 6.30
N ARG A 537 6.87 21.32 7.27
CA ARG A 537 6.34 21.72 8.58
C ARG A 537 7.41 22.48 9.34
N SER A 538 7.04 23.55 10.04
CA SER A 538 7.90 24.36 10.93
C SER A 538 8.84 23.49 11.79
N ARG A 539 8.26 22.56 12.56
CA ARG A 539 8.96 21.56 13.41
C ARG A 539 9.98 20.65 12.70
N THR A 540 9.97 20.62 11.37
CA THR A 540 10.99 19.93 10.58
C THR A 540 12.22 20.81 10.42
N LEU A 541 12.04 22.11 10.17
CA LEU A 541 13.13 23.08 10.00
C LEU A 541 13.96 23.27 11.29
N ASP A 542 13.39 23.03 12.46
CA ASP A 542 14.12 22.97 13.73
C ASP A 542 15.22 21.89 13.77
N LYS A 543 15.15 20.89 12.90
CA LYS A 543 16.10 19.78 12.86
C LYS A 543 17.37 20.15 12.07
N PRO A 544 18.52 19.52 12.38
CA PRO A 544 19.71 19.62 11.54
C PRO A 544 19.53 18.86 10.21
N ASN A 545 20.26 19.28 9.17
CA ASN A 545 20.41 18.55 7.89
C ASN A 545 19.10 18.19 7.16
N VAL A 546 18.14 19.12 7.14
CA VAL A 546 16.81 18.91 6.55
C VAL A 546 16.81 19.02 5.02
N PHE A 547 17.64 19.91 4.47
CA PHE A 547 17.59 20.30 3.05
C PHE A 547 17.96 19.20 2.05
N PRO A 548 18.94 18.30 2.27
CA PRO A 548 19.22 17.21 1.34
C PRO A 548 18.00 16.35 1.02
N ASN A 549 17.18 16.00 2.03
CA ASN A 549 15.97 15.21 1.86
C ASN A 549 14.78 15.99 1.26
N LEU A 550 14.85 17.33 1.25
CA LEU A 550 13.90 18.18 0.53
C LEU A 550 14.32 18.31 -0.94
N LEU A 551 15.60 18.52 -1.21
CA LEU A 551 16.16 18.65 -2.57
C LEU A 551 15.90 17.41 -3.43
N LEU A 552 15.99 16.21 -2.86
CA LEU A 552 15.57 14.96 -3.52
C LEU A 552 14.15 15.01 -4.10
N LYS A 553 13.22 15.72 -3.44
CA LYS A 553 11.82 15.88 -3.88
C LYS A 553 11.64 17.07 -4.80
N ILE A 554 12.32 18.18 -4.52
CA ILE A 554 12.30 19.39 -5.35
C ILE A 554 12.81 19.05 -6.76
N ASN A 555 13.93 18.33 -6.88
CA ASN A 555 14.51 17.95 -8.16
C ASN A 555 13.53 17.12 -9.01
N GLY A 556 12.96 16.04 -8.45
CA GLY A 556 12.01 15.19 -9.16
C GLY A 556 10.68 15.87 -9.52
N LYS A 557 10.23 16.84 -8.71
CA LYS A 557 9.05 17.67 -9.03
C LYS A 557 9.30 18.63 -10.20
N LEU A 558 10.54 19.05 -10.37
CA LEU A 558 10.99 19.93 -11.44
C LEU A 558 11.54 19.15 -12.65
N GLY A 559 11.31 17.83 -12.72
CA GLY A 559 11.69 16.99 -13.86
C GLY A 559 13.16 16.54 -13.90
N GLY A 560 13.98 16.87 -12.90
CA GLY A 560 15.34 16.37 -12.77
C GLY A 560 15.40 14.90 -12.31
N ILE A 561 16.57 14.27 -12.43
CA ILE A 561 16.88 12.91 -11.96
C ILE A 561 17.96 12.98 -10.87
N ASN A 562 17.70 12.33 -9.72
CA ASN A 562 18.65 12.34 -8.61
C ASN A 562 19.84 11.40 -8.86
N TRP A 563 19.56 10.21 -9.40
CA TRP A 563 20.54 9.24 -9.88
C TRP A 563 19.85 8.35 -10.91
N GLN A 564 20.63 7.73 -11.78
CA GLN A 564 20.14 6.73 -12.73
C GLN A 564 20.65 5.34 -12.31
N ILE A 565 19.94 4.27 -12.65
CA ILE A 565 20.40 2.89 -12.43
C ILE A 565 20.72 2.28 -13.81
N PRO A 566 21.99 2.28 -14.28
CA PRO A 566 22.33 1.86 -15.65
C PRO A 566 21.90 0.43 -15.97
N ASP A 567 21.89 -0.45 -14.96
CA ASP A 567 21.47 -1.85 -15.09
C ASP A 567 20.01 -2.04 -15.52
N LEU A 568 19.15 -1.01 -15.41
CA LEU A 568 17.76 -1.04 -15.89
C LEU A 568 17.62 -0.70 -17.38
N ILE A 569 18.69 -0.21 -18.04
CA ILE A 569 18.64 0.51 -19.32
C ILE A 569 19.67 -0.05 -20.32
N LYS A 570 20.16 -1.28 -20.09
CA LYS A 570 21.30 -1.86 -20.82
C LYS A 570 21.03 -2.21 -22.29
N ASN A 571 19.78 -2.36 -22.68
CA ASN A 571 19.38 -2.79 -24.02
C ASN A 571 18.88 -1.57 -24.81
N GLY A 572 19.79 -0.81 -25.44
CA GLY A 572 19.47 0.52 -26.00
C GLY A 572 18.36 0.56 -27.08
N ASP A 573 18.15 -0.54 -27.80
CA ASP A 573 17.08 -0.65 -28.79
C ASP A 573 15.72 -1.07 -28.17
N GLU A 574 15.76 -1.72 -27.01
CA GLU A 574 14.59 -2.25 -26.31
C GLU A 574 13.96 -1.17 -25.41
N LEU A 575 12.74 -0.76 -25.73
CA LEU A 575 12.00 0.23 -24.96
C LEU A 575 11.07 -0.44 -23.95
N ILE A 576 11.51 -0.49 -22.70
CA ILE A 576 10.70 -0.95 -21.58
C ILE A 576 9.89 0.23 -21.01
N MET A 577 8.59 0.03 -20.81
CA MET A 577 7.73 0.91 -20.02
C MET A 577 7.24 0.18 -18.77
N VAL A 578 7.41 0.79 -17.60
CA VAL A 578 7.07 0.18 -16.31
C VAL A 578 5.93 0.93 -15.64
N PHE A 579 4.92 0.18 -15.20
CA PHE A 579 3.72 0.66 -14.55
C PHE A 579 3.63 0.26 -13.08
N GLY A 580 2.99 1.10 -12.27
CA GLY A 580 2.65 0.81 -10.88
C GLY A 580 1.20 1.20 -10.61
N ALA A 581 0.41 0.30 -10.04
CA ALA A 581 -1.04 0.49 -9.90
C ALA A 581 -1.54 0.10 -8.50
N ASP A 582 -2.33 0.97 -7.87
CA ASP A 582 -2.96 0.76 -6.55
C ASP A 582 -4.43 1.21 -6.54
N VAL A 583 -5.24 0.54 -5.71
CA VAL A 583 -6.59 0.96 -5.34
C VAL A 583 -6.64 1.20 -3.82
N THR A 584 -6.67 2.47 -3.43
CA THR A 584 -6.80 2.85 -2.02
C THR A 584 -8.29 2.96 -1.63
N HIS A 585 -8.77 1.96 -0.90
CA HIS A 585 -10.09 1.95 -0.26
C HIS A 585 -10.20 2.92 0.94
N PRO A 586 -11.40 3.44 1.25
CA PRO A 586 -11.62 4.26 2.42
C PRO A 586 -11.64 3.47 3.73
N ALA A 587 -11.09 4.05 4.80
CA ALA A 587 -11.23 3.50 6.14
C ALA A 587 -12.65 3.77 6.68
N PRO A 588 -13.21 2.90 7.55
CA PRO A 588 -14.60 3.01 8.02
C PRO A 588 -14.99 4.34 8.69
N THR A 589 -14.01 5.10 9.17
CA THR A 589 -14.18 6.38 9.87
C THR A 589 -13.92 7.62 9.00
N GLN A 590 -13.63 7.46 7.70
CA GLN A 590 -13.29 8.58 6.82
C GLN A 590 -14.52 9.14 6.09
N GLN A 591 -14.58 10.46 5.95
CA GLN A 591 -15.64 11.16 5.19
C GLN A 591 -15.65 10.80 3.70
N ILE A 592 -14.49 10.45 3.13
CA ILE A 592 -14.34 10.00 1.74
C ILE A 592 -14.96 8.59 1.61
N ARG A 593 -16.07 8.45 0.87
CA ARG A 593 -16.85 7.19 0.75
C ARG A 593 -16.47 6.30 -0.45
N LYS A 594 -15.79 6.87 -1.45
CA LYS A 594 -15.37 6.16 -2.67
C LYS A 594 -13.89 5.79 -2.62
N SER A 595 -13.50 4.80 -3.43
CA SER A 595 -12.13 4.32 -3.54
C SER A 595 -11.38 5.13 -4.62
N VAL A 596 -10.05 5.18 -4.51
CA VAL A 596 -9.20 5.92 -5.45
C VAL A 596 -8.22 4.95 -6.10
N ALA A 597 -8.29 4.83 -7.42
CA ALA A 597 -7.31 4.12 -8.22
C ALA A 597 -6.27 5.11 -8.75
N ALA A 598 -4.99 4.75 -8.66
CA ALA A 598 -3.89 5.51 -9.24
C ALA A 598 -2.98 4.57 -10.04
N VAL A 599 -2.80 4.87 -11.32
CA VAL A 599 -1.86 4.16 -12.19
C VAL A 599 -0.77 5.12 -12.62
N ILE A 600 0.46 4.70 -12.36
CA ILE A 600 1.70 5.36 -12.70
C ILE A 600 2.28 4.64 -13.93
N GLY A 601 2.80 5.39 -14.89
CA GLY A 601 3.59 4.85 -16.00
C GLY A 601 4.93 5.60 -16.12
N SER A 602 6.03 4.89 -16.36
CA SER A 602 7.32 5.53 -16.68
C SER A 602 7.15 6.31 -17.98
N VAL A 603 7.61 7.56 -18.03
CA VAL A 603 7.39 8.43 -19.20
C VAL A 603 8.62 8.58 -20.08
N SER A 604 9.72 7.97 -19.68
CA SER A 604 10.99 7.99 -20.41
C SER A 604 11.74 6.67 -20.19
N PRO A 605 12.66 6.29 -21.11
CA PRO A 605 13.43 5.04 -21.01
C PRO A 605 14.40 5.02 -19.81
N ASP A 606 14.63 6.15 -19.14
CA ASP A 606 15.47 6.22 -17.95
C ASP A 606 14.86 5.50 -16.72
N LEU A 607 13.55 5.20 -16.74
CA LEU A 607 12.78 4.57 -15.65
C LEU A 607 12.89 5.29 -14.28
N MET A 608 13.27 6.56 -14.29
CA MET A 608 13.29 7.44 -13.12
C MET A 608 12.12 8.43 -13.13
N ARG A 609 11.66 8.88 -14.31
CA ARG A 609 10.51 9.78 -14.47
C ARG A 609 9.20 9.03 -14.73
N TYR A 610 8.13 9.49 -14.07
CA TYR A 610 6.81 8.84 -14.16
C TYR A 610 5.66 9.86 -14.17
N GLY A 611 4.66 9.60 -15.02
CA GLY A 611 3.38 10.29 -15.09
C GLY A 611 2.28 9.50 -14.39
N VAL A 612 1.10 10.09 -14.22
CA VAL A 612 0.01 9.48 -13.46
C VAL A 612 -1.36 9.80 -14.01
N VAL A 613 -2.25 8.80 -14.00
CA VAL A 613 -3.70 9.00 -14.10
C VAL A 613 -4.34 8.53 -12.80
N ILE A 614 -5.24 9.34 -12.24
CA ILE A 614 -5.94 9.05 -10.99
C ILE A 614 -7.45 9.11 -11.24
N ARG A 615 -8.16 8.08 -10.77
CA ARG A 615 -9.62 7.97 -10.88
C ARG A 615 -10.25 7.68 -9.52
N GLN A 616 -11.49 8.09 -9.36
CA GLN A 616 -12.34 7.73 -8.23
C GLN A 616 -13.35 6.67 -8.69
N GLN A 617 -13.36 5.51 -8.03
CA GLN A 617 -14.20 4.36 -8.38
C GLN A 617 -15.14 3.94 -7.26
N ALA A 618 -16.07 3.02 -7.58
CA ALA A 618 -16.92 2.38 -6.59
C ALA A 618 -16.08 1.64 -5.54
N THR A 619 -16.56 1.60 -4.29
CA THR A 619 -15.86 0.89 -3.20
C THR A 619 -16.21 -0.59 -3.16
N THR A 620 -17.39 -0.98 -3.64
CA THR A 620 -17.85 -2.36 -3.65
C THR A 620 -18.24 -2.81 -5.05
N GLU A 621 -18.21 -4.11 -5.28
CA GLU A 621 -18.68 -4.70 -6.54
C GLU A 621 -20.19 -4.49 -6.74
N LYS A 622 -20.63 -4.54 -8.00
CA LYS A 622 -22.05 -4.45 -8.35
C LYS A 622 -22.78 -5.68 -7.80
N GLY A 623 -23.76 -5.46 -6.92
CA GLY A 623 -24.62 -6.52 -6.37
C GLY A 623 -24.12 -7.20 -5.10
N ASN A 624 -22.92 -6.91 -4.58
CA ASN A 624 -22.47 -7.46 -3.30
C ASN A 624 -21.68 -6.42 -2.45
N LYS A 625 -21.15 -6.85 -1.29
CA LYS A 625 -20.40 -6.00 -0.34
C LYS A 625 -18.89 -6.23 -0.36
N ALA A 626 -18.37 -7.04 -1.28
CA ALA A 626 -16.93 -7.22 -1.46
C ALA A 626 -16.29 -5.95 -2.02
N ALA A 627 -15.03 -5.70 -1.68
CA ALA A 627 -14.29 -4.53 -2.14
C ALA A 627 -13.96 -4.65 -3.64
N ARG A 628 -14.19 -3.58 -4.41
CA ARG A 628 -13.90 -3.54 -5.85
C ARG A 628 -12.43 -3.19 -6.10
N GLU A 629 -11.63 -4.24 -6.30
CA GLU A 629 -10.19 -4.14 -6.58
C GLU A 629 -9.90 -3.90 -8.08
N ILE A 630 -10.81 -4.21 -8.98
CA ILE A 630 -10.59 -3.99 -10.43
C ILE A 630 -10.52 -2.48 -10.71
N ILE A 631 -9.52 -2.03 -11.47
CA ILE A 631 -9.35 -0.62 -11.83
C ILE A 631 -10.33 -0.21 -12.95
N ASP A 632 -11.25 0.71 -12.63
CA ASP A 632 -12.22 1.23 -13.60
C ASP A 632 -11.50 2.04 -14.71
N ASP A 633 -11.88 1.80 -15.97
CA ASP A 633 -11.34 2.45 -17.18
C ASP A 633 -9.84 2.27 -17.43
N MET A 634 -9.26 1.15 -17.01
CA MET A 634 -7.85 0.79 -17.26
C MET A 634 -7.40 1.02 -18.72
N ARG A 635 -8.27 0.79 -19.71
CA ARG A 635 -8.00 1.08 -21.14
C ARG A 635 -7.68 2.54 -21.40
N LEU A 636 -8.49 3.46 -20.87
CA LEU A 636 -8.31 4.90 -21.05
C LEU A 636 -7.08 5.41 -20.29
N ILE A 637 -6.83 4.86 -19.09
CA ILE A 637 -5.65 5.18 -18.28
C ILE A 637 -4.36 4.80 -19.01
N VAL A 638 -4.26 3.56 -19.49
CA VAL A 638 -3.05 3.06 -20.17
C VAL A 638 -2.86 3.79 -21.51
N LYS A 639 -3.94 4.10 -22.23
CA LYS A 639 -3.90 4.93 -23.45
C LYS A 639 -3.30 6.31 -23.20
N GLU A 640 -3.72 7.00 -22.14
CA GLU A 640 -3.18 8.32 -21.77
C GLU A 640 -1.69 8.24 -21.40
N LEU A 641 -1.30 7.22 -20.61
CA LEU A 641 0.10 7.01 -20.22
C LEU A 641 1.00 6.62 -21.41
N LEU A 642 0.51 5.81 -22.36
CA LEU A 642 1.21 5.50 -23.60
C LEU A 642 1.38 6.74 -24.48
N GLN A 643 0.35 7.57 -24.65
CA GLN A 643 0.46 8.84 -25.36
C GLN A 643 1.49 9.77 -24.70
N LEU A 644 1.53 9.82 -23.37
CA LEU A 644 2.54 10.56 -22.62
C LEU A 644 3.97 9.99 -22.81
N TYR A 645 4.14 8.67 -22.86
CA TYR A 645 5.41 8.03 -23.20
C TYR A 645 5.87 8.42 -24.62
N LEU A 646 4.98 8.27 -25.61
CA LEU A 646 5.28 8.57 -27.02
C LEU A 646 5.71 10.02 -27.26
N ARG A 647 5.13 10.99 -26.56
CA ARG A 647 5.56 12.40 -26.63
C ARG A 647 7.02 12.58 -26.15
N ASN A 648 7.48 11.76 -25.22
CA ASN A 648 8.81 11.83 -24.62
C ASN A 648 9.83 10.86 -25.24
N THR A 649 9.41 9.94 -26.12
CA THR A 649 10.26 8.99 -26.85
C THR A 649 10.34 9.26 -28.36
N ASN A 650 9.99 10.47 -28.79
CA ASN A 650 9.92 10.88 -30.20
C ASN A 650 9.04 9.93 -31.04
N GLY A 651 7.93 9.46 -30.48
CA GLY A 651 6.97 8.57 -31.15
C GLY A 651 7.37 7.09 -31.20
N ARG A 652 8.49 6.68 -30.57
CA ARG A 652 8.87 5.27 -30.44
C ARG A 652 8.00 4.55 -29.41
N PHE A 653 7.28 3.52 -29.84
CA PHE A 653 6.44 2.69 -28.99
C PHE A 653 7.28 1.77 -28.09
N PRO A 654 6.83 1.42 -26.86
CA PRO A 654 7.55 0.46 -26.03
C PRO A 654 7.49 -0.94 -26.64
N THR A 655 8.59 -1.68 -26.57
CA THR A 655 8.67 -3.09 -26.96
C THR A 655 8.23 -4.04 -25.83
N ARG A 656 8.31 -3.59 -24.57
CA ARG A 656 7.84 -4.33 -23.39
C ARG A 656 7.10 -3.43 -22.41
N MET A 657 6.04 -3.95 -21.79
CA MET A 657 5.26 -3.27 -20.75
C MET A 657 5.16 -4.13 -19.48
N ILE A 658 5.65 -3.62 -18.35
CA ILE A 658 5.71 -4.37 -17.09
C ILE A 658 4.82 -3.70 -16.03
N PHE A 659 3.79 -4.40 -15.56
CA PHE A 659 2.81 -3.89 -14.60
C PHE A 659 3.05 -4.45 -13.19
N TYR A 660 3.20 -3.58 -12.20
CA TYR A 660 3.24 -3.95 -10.78
C TYR A 660 1.99 -3.44 -10.03
N ARG A 661 1.02 -4.33 -9.82
CA ARG A 661 -0.31 -4.06 -9.21
C ARG A 661 -0.30 -4.42 -7.70
N ASP A 662 -0.45 -3.46 -6.78
CA ASP A 662 -0.54 -3.73 -5.31
C ASP A 662 -1.99 -3.94 -4.84
N GLY A 663 -2.18 -4.55 -3.68
CA GLY A 663 -3.47 -4.64 -2.98
C GLY A 663 -4.33 -5.86 -3.31
N VAL A 664 -4.22 -6.43 -4.52
CA VAL A 664 -5.08 -7.53 -4.98
C VAL A 664 -4.89 -8.80 -4.14
N SER A 665 -5.99 -9.42 -3.70
CA SER A 665 -5.97 -10.68 -2.96
C SER A 665 -5.92 -11.91 -3.88
N GLU A 666 -5.38 -13.04 -3.40
CA GLU A 666 -5.18 -14.26 -4.23
C GLU A 666 -6.47 -14.76 -4.87
N GLY A 667 -7.60 -14.71 -4.14
CA GLY A 667 -8.92 -15.08 -4.66
C GLY A 667 -9.54 -14.11 -5.67
N GLN A 668 -8.84 -13.05 -6.06
CA GLN A 668 -9.26 -12.08 -7.09
C GLN A 668 -8.29 -12.04 -8.27
N PHE A 669 -7.21 -12.83 -8.27
CA PHE A 669 -6.16 -12.77 -9.30
C PHE A 669 -6.69 -12.98 -10.72
N GLU A 670 -7.50 -14.01 -10.94
CA GLU A 670 -8.03 -14.35 -12.27
C GLU A 670 -8.97 -13.26 -12.79
N ASN A 671 -9.97 -12.84 -12.01
CA ASN A 671 -10.92 -11.80 -12.39
C ASN A 671 -10.22 -10.46 -12.70
N VAL A 672 -9.29 -10.03 -11.84
CA VAL A 672 -8.53 -8.79 -12.05
C VAL A 672 -7.64 -8.91 -13.29
N LEU A 673 -6.96 -10.05 -13.48
CA LEU A 673 -6.13 -10.27 -14.66
C LEU A 673 -6.95 -10.18 -15.95
N VAL A 674 -8.07 -10.90 -16.04
CA VAL A 674 -8.89 -10.98 -17.26
C VAL A 674 -9.43 -9.60 -17.65
N GLU A 675 -9.99 -8.83 -16.70
CA GLU A 675 -10.51 -7.49 -16.99
C GLU A 675 -9.40 -6.47 -17.29
N GLU A 676 -8.35 -6.39 -16.47
CA GLU A 676 -7.30 -5.39 -16.63
C GLU A 676 -6.37 -5.69 -17.84
N LEU A 677 -6.01 -6.96 -18.10
CA LEU A 677 -5.16 -7.33 -19.25
C LEU A 677 -5.85 -7.03 -20.58
N ALA A 678 -7.11 -7.43 -20.73
CA ALA A 678 -7.88 -7.14 -21.94
C ALA A 678 -8.07 -5.62 -22.15
N ALA A 679 -8.11 -4.84 -21.07
CA ALA A 679 -8.13 -3.38 -21.14
C ALA A 679 -6.76 -2.79 -21.54
N ILE A 680 -5.64 -3.33 -21.04
CA ILE A 680 -4.27 -2.94 -21.42
C ILE A 680 -4.01 -3.23 -22.91
N GLN A 681 -4.35 -4.44 -23.39
CA GLN A 681 -4.16 -4.84 -24.79
C GLN A 681 -4.92 -3.91 -25.75
N ARG A 682 -6.21 -3.67 -25.48
CA ARG A 682 -7.03 -2.71 -26.25
C ARG A 682 -6.47 -1.28 -26.23
N ALA A 683 -5.83 -0.87 -25.13
CA ALA A 683 -5.17 0.44 -25.04
C ALA A 683 -3.93 0.55 -25.94
N CYS A 684 -3.21 -0.56 -26.15
CA CYS A 684 -2.09 -0.61 -27.08
C CYS A 684 -2.59 -0.48 -28.52
N SER A 685 -3.57 -1.31 -28.92
CA SER A 685 -4.21 -1.26 -30.24
C SER A 685 -4.84 0.10 -30.56
N ASP A 686 -5.39 0.78 -29.55
CA ASP A 686 -5.96 2.14 -29.64
C ASP A 686 -4.93 3.25 -29.96
N VAL A 687 -3.64 3.01 -29.68
CA VAL A 687 -2.56 3.99 -29.80
C VAL A 687 -1.65 3.67 -30.99
N ARG A 688 -1.35 2.38 -31.20
CA ARG A 688 -0.64 1.85 -32.37
C ARG A 688 -1.29 0.54 -32.82
N PRO A 689 -2.24 0.59 -33.76
CA PRO A 689 -2.74 -0.62 -34.41
C PRO A 689 -1.59 -1.39 -35.07
N GLY A 690 -1.44 -2.68 -34.74
CA GLY A 690 -0.39 -3.55 -35.30
C GLY A 690 0.95 -3.56 -34.57
N GLU A 691 1.19 -2.70 -33.57
CA GLU A 691 2.35 -2.81 -32.66
C GLU A 691 1.90 -3.40 -31.32
N GLU A 692 2.21 -4.69 -31.10
CA GLU A 692 1.84 -5.40 -29.87
C GLU A 692 3.06 -5.53 -28.94
N PRO A 693 3.08 -4.83 -27.79
CA PRO A 693 4.20 -4.88 -26.85
C PRO A 693 4.08 -6.13 -25.98
N ALA A 694 5.21 -6.77 -25.64
CA ALA A 694 5.18 -7.91 -24.73
C ALA A 694 4.78 -7.44 -23.31
N ILE A 695 3.66 -7.96 -22.78
CA ILE A 695 3.13 -7.57 -21.47
C ILE A 695 3.59 -8.57 -20.39
N THR A 696 4.08 -8.04 -19.27
CA THR A 696 4.32 -8.81 -18.03
C THR A 696 3.47 -8.21 -16.91
N TYR A 697 2.55 -8.99 -16.34
CA TYR A 697 1.63 -8.54 -15.29
C TYR A 697 1.94 -9.21 -13.95
N ILE A 698 2.27 -8.39 -12.94
CA ILE A 698 2.79 -8.84 -11.65
C ILE A 698 1.97 -8.24 -10.52
N VAL A 699 1.32 -9.08 -9.71
CA VAL A 699 0.71 -8.64 -8.46
C VAL A 699 1.75 -8.60 -7.35
N VAL A 700 1.80 -7.46 -6.65
CA VAL A 700 2.66 -7.21 -5.50
C VAL A 700 1.81 -7.27 -4.24
N GLN A 701 2.18 -8.10 -3.26
CA GLN A 701 1.50 -8.16 -1.97
C GLN A 701 2.48 -7.82 -0.86
N LYS A 702 2.33 -6.65 -0.23
CA LYS A 702 3.11 -6.27 0.97
C LYS A 702 2.45 -6.67 2.30
N ARG A 703 1.14 -6.93 2.30
CA ARG A 703 0.33 -7.12 3.51
C ARG A 703 0.03 -8.59 3.83
N HIS A 704 0.99 -9.48 3.62
CA HIS A 704 0.87 -10.91 3.97
C HIS A 704 1.46 -11.27 5.35
N HIS A 705 1.34 -12.55 5.72
CA HIS A 705 1.73 -13.09 7.04
C HIS A 705 3.13 -13.73 7.09
N ILE A 706 3.71 -14.14 5.95
CA ILE A 706 5.06 -14.71 5.86
C ILE A 706 6.14 -13.74 6.37
N ARG A 707 7.08 -14.24 7.19
CA ARG A 707 8.24 -13.55 7.79
C ARG A 707 9.43 -14.50 7.76
N PHE A 708 10.63 -13.93 7.78
CA PHE A 708 11.89 -14.68 7.83
C PHE A 708 12.80 -14.19 8.97
N LYS A 709 13.56 -15.10 9.57
CA LYS A 709 14.75 -14.79 10.40
C LYS A 709 16.01 -15.40 9.76
N PRO A 710 17.18 -14.74 9.82
CA PRO A 710 18.44 -15.40 9.49
C PRO A 710 18.74 -16.53 10.50
N SER A 711 19.31 -17.64 10.03
CA SER A 711 19.66 -18.77 10.91
C SER A 711 20.94 -18.53 11.73
N ASP A 712 21.85 -17.64 11.29
CA ASP A 712 23.02 -17.20 12.05
C ASP A 712 22.72 -15.90 12.84
N PRO A 713 22.71 -15.93 14.19
CA PRO A 713 22.44 -14.74 15.00
C PRO A 713 23.65 -13.79 15.16
N ARG A 714 24.88 -14.21 14.83
CA ARG A 714 26.09 -13.38 14.99
C ARG A 714 26.24 -12.37 13.85
N ARG A 715 25.71 -12.72 12.67
CA ARG A 715 25.56 -11.79 11.55
C ARG A 715 24.25 -11.04 11.70
N ASN A 716 24.34 -9.81 12.17
CA ASN A 716 23.19 -8.92 12.36
C ASN A 716 22.27 -8.91 11.14
N SER A 717 20.97 -8.74 11.38
CA SER A 717 19.92 -8.59 10.34
C SER A 717 20.10 -7.38 9.40
N GLY A 718 21.21 -6.65 9.49
CA GLY A 718 21.64 -5.62 8.55
C GLY A 718 22.47 -6.12 7.35
N ASP A 719 22.94 -7.38 7.36
CA ASP A 719 23.91 -7.90 6.37
C ASP A 719 23.32 -8.87 5.33
N TYR A 720 21.99 -9.06 5.34
CA TYR A 720 21.29 -9.94 4.41
C TYR A 720 20.19 -9.19 3.66
N TYR A 721 20.31 -9.12 2.33
CA TYR A 721 19.40 -8.43 1.43
C TYR A 721 18.79 -9.44 0.45
N TYR A 722 17.84 -10.21 0.96
CA TYR A 722 17.04 -11.09 0.12
C TYR A 722 16.23 -10.27 -0.87
N PHE A 723 15.80 -10.90 -1.96
CA PHE A 723 14.91 -10.31 -2.98
C PHE A 723 13.62 -9.69 -2.38
N THR A 724 13.28 -10.02 -1.14
CA THR A 724 12.15 -9.49 -0.40
C THR A 724 12.52 -8.87 0.97
N TYR A 725 13.81 -8.74 1.31
CA TYR A 725 14.25 -8.27 2.63
C TYR A 725 15.05 -6.98 2.54
N LEU A 726 14.40 -5.86 2.90
CA LEU A 726 15.11 -4.63 3.22
C LEU A 726 15.74 -4.66 4.60
N ARG A 727 16.82 -3.88 4.74
CA ARG A 727 17.27 -3.31 6.01
C ARG A 727 16.18 -2.43 6.63
N LEU A 728 15.42 -3.02 7.54
CA LEU A 728 14.52 -2.29 8.42
C LEU A 728 15.28 -1.32 9.33
N ILE A 729 14.57 -0.27 9.74
CA ILE A 729 14.97 0.62 10.84
C ILE A 729 14.50 0.05 12.19
N GLN A 730 13.37 -0.69 12.21
CA GLN A 730 12.76 -1.22 13.43
C GLN A 730 11.83 -2.41 13.10
N GLY A 731 11.76 -3.42 13.98
CA GLY A 731 10.82 -4.54 13.88
C GLY A 731 11.27 -5.75 13.04
N THR A 732 10.29 -6.56 12.59
CA THR A 732 10.51 -7.73 11.72
C THR A 732 10.07 -7.42 10.29
N SER A 733 10.91 -7.74 9.30
CA SER A 733 10.64 -7.40 7.89
C SER A 733 9.35 -8.05 7.40
N LYS A 734 8.51 -7.25 6.75
CA LYS A 734 7.46 -7.76 5.86
C LYS A 734 8.09 -7.92 4.48
N PRO A 735 8.24 -9.15 3.98
CA PRO A 735 8.55 -9.37 2.58
C PRO A 735 7.50 -8.70 1.69
N ALA A 736 7.85 -8.37 0.45
CA ALA A 736 6.87 -8.21 -0.60
C ALA A 736 6.81 -9.53 -1.37
N HIS A 737 5.61 -10.03 -1.63
CA HIS A 737 5.40 -11.22 -2.45
C HIS A 737 5.04 -10.78 -3.87
N TYR A 738 5.62 -11.44 -4.88
CA TYR A 738 5.42 -11.11 -6.29
C TYR A 738 4.82 -12.33 -6.98
N HIS A 739 3.62 -12.18 -7.53
CA HIS A 739 2.95 -13.22 -8.33
C HIS A 739 2.92 -12.76 -9.77
N VAL A 740 3.64 -13.47 -10.66
CA VAL A 740 3.53 -13.25 -12.10
C VAL A 740 2.24 -13.91 -12.56
N LEU A 741 1.25 -13.11 -12.97
CA LEU A 741 -0.04 -13.61 -13.43
C LEU A 741 -0.10 -13.77 -14.95
N TYR A 742 0.78 -13.07 -15.68
CA TYR A 742 0.89 -13.14 -17.13
C TYR A 742 2.29 -12.66 -17.56
N ASP A 743 2.88 -13.27 -18.60
CA ASP A 743 4.19 -12.86 -19.12
C ASP A 743 4.46 -13.28 -20.57
N ASP A 744 4.28 -12.35 -21.52
CA ASP A 744 4.71 -12.52 -22.91
C ASP A 744 6.22 -12.27 -23.10
N SER A 745 6.88 -11.63 -22.13
CA SER A 745 8.31 -11.30 -22.23
C SER A 745 9.22 -12.51 -21.97
N ASN A 746 8.65 -13.63 -21.51
CA ASN A 746 9.35 -14.88 -21.20
C ASN A 746 10.56 -14.68 -20.27
N TRP A 747 10.36 -13.95 -19.17
CA TRP A 747 11.44 -13.67 -18.22
C TRP A 747 11.93 -14.93 -17.53
N THR A 748 13.26 -15.07 -17.40
CA THR A 748 13.83 -15.99 -16.40
C THR A 748 13.64 -15.41 -15.00
N SER A 749 13.60 -16.28 -13.97
CA SER A 749 13.52 -15.82 -12.58
C SER A 749 14.65 -14.86 -12.25
N ASP A 750 15.88 -15.13 -12.70
CA ASP A 750 17.03 -14.28 -12.40
C ASP A 750 16.89 -12.88 -13.01
N ALA A 751 16.48 -12.79 -14.27
CA ALA A 751 16.35 -11.52 -14.96
C ALA A 751 15.23 -10.65 -14.34
N LEU A 752 14.04 -11.24 -14.09
CA LEU A 752 12.94 -10.49 -13.48
C LEU A 752 13.20 -10.15 -12.02
N GLN A 753 13.86 -11.03 -11.25
CA GLN A 753 14.26 -10.72 -9.87
C GLN A 753 15.27 -9.58 -9.82
N MET A 754 16.31 -9.60 -10.66
CA MET A 754 17.28 -8.51 -10.71
C MET A 754 16.63 -7.18 -11.16
N PHE A 755 15.77 -7.20 -12.19
CA PHE A 755 15.05 -6.01 -12.66
C PHE A 755 14.14 -5.42 -11.57
N THR A 756 13.31 -6.26 -10.94
CA THR A 756 12.44 -5.86 -9.82
C THR A 756 13.25 -5.32 -8.65
N TYR A 757 14.39 -5.94 -8.33
CA TYR A 757 15.28 -5.50 -7.25
C TYR A 757 15.93 -4.14 -7.55
N HIS A 758 16.33 -3.90 -8.80
CA HIS A 758 16.90 -2.62 -9.23
C HIS A 758 15.87 -1.48 -9.21
N LEU A 759 14.60 -1.75 -9.55
CA LEU A 759 13.50 -0.77 -9.38
C LEU A 759 13.28 -0.36 -7.91
N CYS A 760 13.67 -1.19 -6.93
CA CYS A 760 13.66 -0.79 -5.52
C CYS A 760 14.75 0.25 -5.18
N TYR A 761 15.73 0.49 -6.04
CA TYR A 761 16.74 1.56 -5.92
C TYR A 761 16.39 2.82 -6.73
N ALA A 762 15.37 2.78 -7.60
CA ALA A 762 14.91 3.91 -8.42
C ALA A 762 13.98 4.90 -7.69
N TYR A 763 13.76 4.74 -6.37
CA TYR A 763 12.83 5.59 -5.61
C TYR A 763 13.46 6.92 -5.16
N MET A 764 13.15 8.00 -5.89
CA MET A 764 13.86 9.28 -5.80
C MET A 764 13.72 10.02 -4.45
N ARG A 765 12.78 9.66 -3.57
CA ARG A 765 12.49 10.47 -2.36
C ARG A 765 13.45 10.23 -1.18
N CYS A 766 14.32 9.22 -1.26
CA CYS A 766 15.39 8.93 -0.30
C CYS A 766 16.54 8.13 -0.93
N THR A 767 17.77 8.28 -0.45
CA THR A 767 18.93 7.49 -0.89
C THR A 767 18.98 6.12 -0.20
N ARG A 768 17.88 5.36 -0.34
CA ARG A 768 17.67 4.03 0.28
C ARG A 768 16.88 3.13 -0.64
N SER A 769 17.17 1.83 -0.59
CA SER A 769 16.35 0.83 -1.26
C SER A 769 14.98 0.75 -0.55
N VAL A 770 13.90 0.70 -1.33
CA VAL A 770 12.51 0.61 -0.85
C VAL A 770 11.95 -0.82 -0.94
N SER A 771 10.86 -1.12 -0.23
CA SER A 771 10.46 -2.52 0.05
C SER A 771 9.87 -3.28 -1.13
N TYR A 772 9.61 -2.58 -2.22
CA TYR A 772 9.06 -3.05 -3.49
C TYR A 772 9.26 -1.90 -4.52
N PRO A 773 9.04 -2.12 -5.84
CA PRO A 773 9.40 -1.18 -6.89
C PRO A 773 8.95 0.27 -6.69
N ALA A 774 9.80 1.22 -7.10
CA ALA A 774 9.51 2.64 -7.13
C ALA A 774 8.13 3.02 -7.77
N PRO A 775 7.74 2.51 -8.96
CA PRO A 775 6.44 2.84 -9.57
C PRO A 775 5.23 2.53 -8.68
N THR A 776 5.20 1.37 -8.04
CA THR A 776 4.14 0.98 -7.10
C THR A 776 4.18 1.82 -5.82
N TYR A 777 5.36 2.31 -5.42
CA TYR A 777 5.46 3.27 -4.32
C TYR A 777 4.89 4.64 -4.73
N TYR A 778 5.02 5.02 -6.00
CA TYR A 778 4.46 6.25 -6.54
C TYR A 778 2.93 6.19 -6.68
N SER A 779 2.33 5.04 -7.02
CA SER A 779 0.87 4.91 -7.12
C SER A 779 0.19 5.17 -5.77
N HIS A 780 0.72 4.62 -4.68
CA HIS A 780 0.28 4.95 -3.33
C HIS A 780 0.36 6.46 -3.03
N LEU A 781 1.46 7.14 -3.40
CA LEU A 781 1.61 8.57 -3.14
C LEU A 781 0.61 9.41 -3.94
N ALA A 782 0.31 9.01 -5.18
CA ALA A 782 -0.70 9.64 -6.00
C ALA A 782 -2.12 9.39 -5.45
N ALA A 783 -2.45 8.15 -5.08
CA ALA A 783 -3.73 7.82 -4.45
C ALA A 783 -3.93 8.62 -3.15
N PHE A 784 -2.92 8.69 -2.26
CA PHE A 784 -2.99 9.55 -1.07
C PHE A 784 -3.13 11.03 -1.42
N ARG A 785 -2.41 11.54 -2.44
CA ARG A 785 -2.54 12.94 -2.88
C ARG A 785 -3.96 13.27 -3.33
N ALA A 786 -4.62 12.38 -4.05
CA ALA A 786 -6.01 12.59 -4.45
C ALA A 786 -6.99 12.55 -3.26
N ARG A 787 -6.67 11.78 -2.21
CA ARG A 787 -7.43 11.83 -0.95
C ARG A 787 -7.20 13.15 -0.20
N ASP A 788 -6.01 13.73 -0.28
CA ASP A 788 -5.77 15.11 0.21
C ASP A 788 -6.62 16.12 -0.58
N TRP A 789 -6.71 16.01 -1.92
CA TRP A 789 -7.54 16.91 -2.73
C TRP A 789 -9.03 16.83 -2.36
N LEU A 790 -9.55 15.65 -2.03
CA LEU A 790 -10.95 15.45 -1.60
C LEU A 790 -11.23 15.97 -0.18
N SER A 791 -10.21 16.24 0.63
CA SER A 791 -10.36 16.57 2.06
C SER A 791 -10.95 17.97 2.27
N GLY A 792 -12.01 18.07 3.09
CA GLY A 792 -12.66 19.35 3.39
C GLY A 792 -13.32 19.99 2.16
N LEU A 793 -14.05 19.21 1.37
CA LEU A 793 -14.93 19.67 0.30
C LEU A 793 -16.32 19.08 0.48
N ASP A 794 -17.35 19.91 0.41
CA ASP A 794 -18.75 19.48 0.43
C ASP A 794 -19.16 18.85 -0.91
N GLN A 795 -18.59 19.35 -2.03
CA GLN A 795 -18.88 18.88 -3.39
C GLN A 795 -17.61 18.37 -4.10
N PRO A 796 -17.11 17.16 -3.76
CA PRO A 796 -15.91 16.58 -4.36
C PRO A 796 -16.02 16.32 -5.87
N ALA A 797 -17.25 16.25 -6.42
CA ALA A 797 -17.49 15.99 -7.84
C ALA A 797 -16.91 17.06 -8.77
N VAL A 798 -16.72 18.30 -8.31
CA VAL A 798 -16.17 19.41 -9.10
C VAL A 798 -14.71 19.16 -9.51
N LEU A 799 -13.98 18.31 -8.80
CA LEU A 799 -12.60 17.93 -9.15
C LEU A 799 -12.50 16.80 -10.19
N LEU A 800 -13.64 16.23 -10.58
CA LEU A 800 -13.74 14.99 -11.34
C LEU A 800 -14.39 15.21 -12.70
N ASP A 801 -13.82 14.57 -13.71
CA ASP A 801 -14.34 14.49 -15.06
C ASP A 801 -14.58 13.03 -15.38
N SER A 802 -15.86 12.62 -15.38
CA SER A 802 -16.27 11.22 -15.55
C SER A 802 -15.48 10.27 -14.63
N GLY A 803 -15.23 10.69 -13.38
CA GLY A 803 -14.45 9.96 -12.37
C GLY A 803 -12.92 10.17 -12.41
N ARG A 804 -12.36 10.79 -13.46
CA ARG A 804 -10.92 11.15 -13.55
C ARG A 804 -10.63 12.44 -12.81
N PHE A 805 -9.55 12.52 -12.03
CA PHE A 805 -9.09 13.81 -11.49
C PHE A 805 -8.44 14.66 -12.59
N ARG A 806 -8.88 15.93 -12.71
CA ARG A 806 -8.29 16.88 -13.66
C ARG A 806 -7.00 17.51 -13.09
N VAL A 807 -5.89 16.78 -13.24
CA VAL A 807 -4.53 17.30 -12.98
C VAL A 807 -4.21 18.43 -13.98
N HIS A 808 -3.62 19.53 -13.50
CA HIS A 808 -3.26 20.66 -14.35
C HIS A 808 -2.24 20.26 -15.43
N THR A 809 -2.33 20.83 -16.64
CA THR A 809 -1.51 20.42 -17.80
C THR A 809 0.00 20.49 -17.52
N SER A 810 0.46 21.55 -16.86
CA SER A 810 1.88 21.70 -16.44
C SER A 810 2.36 20.65 -15.42
N GLN A 811 1.45 19.87 -14.83
CA GLN A 811 1.74 18.86 -13.81
C GLN A 811 1.79 17.44 -14.39
N VAL A 812 1.08 17.14 -15.49
CA VAL A 812 0.88 15.80 -16.07
C VAL A 812 2.21 15.04 -16.27
N ASP A 813 3.19 15.72 -16.87
CA ASP A 813 4.47 15.13 -17.27
C ASP A 813 5.50 15.09 -16.12
N GLY A 814 5.14 15.47 -14.88
CA GLY A 814 6.07 15.57 -13.76
C GLY A 814 5.54 15.13 -12.40
N MET A 815 6.45 14.72 -11.52
CA MET A 815 6.14 13.91 -10.34
C MET A 815 5.65 14.76 -9.14
N PHE A 816 4.50 15.43 -9.29
CA PHE A 816 3.92 16.34 -8.28
C PHE A 816 3.61 15.65 -6.94
N TYR A 817 3.34 14.34 -6.98
CA TYR A 817 2.96 13.49 -5.85
C TYR A 817 4.11 13.18 -4.86
N LEU A 818 5.37 13.53 -5.19
CA LEU A 818 6.54 13.37 -4.30
C LEU A 818 6.51 14.26 -3.04
#